data_AF-A0A8T3XC27-F1
#
_entry.id   AF-A0A8T3XC27-F1
#
_cell.length_a   1.000
_cell.length_b   1.000
_cell.length_c   1.000
_cell.angle_alpha   90.00
_cell.angle_beta   90.00
_cell.angle_gamma   90.00
#
_symmetry.space_group_name_H-M   'P 1'
#
loop_
_entity.id
_entity.type
_entity.pdbx_description
1 polymer ?
#
loop_
_entity_poly.entity_id
_entity_poly.type
_entity_poly.pdbx_seq_one_letter_code
_entity_poly.pdbx_strand_id
1 'polypeptide(L)'
;MKKRVVWVILCLIIIFSTLQIIVVVKNPLFFQRITGGASIVGSFAIFIEGSLATLNISSPLNTTYSFSIGANYSIDLNVTSTGIIPQTWWYSLFDLQHNTYNKQNVIFTPNISFAAVRWQNRIEVFTNDSSGRIYNNNVTFFISVPNSAPAVNNLAGQHYACEGTSFSAYFNASDIDEDVLTVGITPNIPFFVSPTRTNGGVMNTSIQIFTGTLGKSNVGNHSETVDVSDAQYTDSKLTNISVIEINNFPTIDNIGVQTVWTQGENSTFYKEVVISDIESGNRTSGNFTFNLTFLSGIGFFNISVIGIMNVSPNATHVGVYNLSVCATDRALQNIHPNISLCGQTGSNLTSCVNFSLTVTNQNRAPEILNFYPNSSNFTAAGTNNLYFNATVKDADGTITDDYWYIDDAFIERDSSSLTPSFSYNFGCGVSGVKRVKLDVTDGLLNATQQWNITITNVVCPSGAAGGAAGGGGGGVGAGITACEPLWGCTDWDSCQSLNTDSNKSSESGTGIGESSSISISVTKIINDVSAFINKGCLVFGFSAEVCGYQPRACVDVKNCTSNVINKTKPSEVQACYYTPVPTCIDKIKNCHDGKCEVLVDCGGPCVSCATCSDGIKNQGEDQIDCGGPCIKRCPITKIVSNKSFQYILIVILLSIAIMLLILLWRRKQKQKNIIEKLRKSVEEAEFI
;
A
#
# COMPACT_ATOMS: atom_id res chain seq x y z
N MET A 1 19.35 -84.88 -20.04
CA MET A 1 18.52 -83.98 -19.20
C MET A 1 17.54 -84.81 -18.39
N LYS A 2 17.58 -84.71 -17.06
CA LYS A 2 16.83 -85.60 -16.15
C LYS A 2 15.37 -85.17 -16.04
N LYS A 3 14.46 -86.14 -16.12
CA LYS A 3 12.98 -86.03 -15.99
C LYS A 3 12.45 -85.19 -14.80
N ARG A 4 13.31 -84.79 -13.85
CA ARG A 4 12.96 -83.96 -12.69
C ARG A 4 12.84 -82.45 -13.01
N VAL A 5 13.46 -81.95 -14.07
CA VAL A 5 13.40 -80.50 -14.42
C VAL A 5 12.07 -80.13 -15.10
N VAL A 6 11.49 -81.05 -15.87
CA VAL A 6 10.20 -80.84 -16.57
C VAL A 6 9.03 -80.76 -15.59
N TRP A 7 9.05 -81.55 -14.52
CA TRP A 7 7.99 -81.53 -13.49
C TRP A 7 7.98 -80.26 -12.65
N VAL A 8 9.14 -79.65 -12.40
CA VAL A 8 9.24 -78.38 -11.65
C VAL A 8 8.70 -77.21 -12.48
N ILE A 9 8.96 -77.19 -13.78
CA ILE A 9 8.46 -76.16 -14.69
C ILE A 9 6.94 -76.28 -14.87
N LEU A 10 6.40 -77.52 -14.95
CA LEU A 10 4.95 -77.73 -15.05
C LEU A 10 4.20 -77.29 -13.78
N CYS A 11 4.75 -77.57 -12.59
CA CYS A 11 4.16 -77.12 -11.32
C CYS A 11 4.19 -75.59 -11.19
N LEU A 12 5.24 -74.92 -11.65
CA LEU A 12 5.34 -73.45 -11.63
C LEU A 12 4.31 -72.78 -12.55
N ILE A 13 4.02 -73.37 -13.72
CA ILE A 13 3.01 -72.84 -14.66
C ILE A 13 1.58 -73.00 -14.11
N ILE A 14 1.29 -74.10 -13.41
CA ILE A 14 -0.01 -74.34 -12.76
C ILE A 14 -0.22 -73.38 -11.59
N ILE A 15 0.82 -73.13 -10.80
CA ILE A 15 0.77 -72.14 -9.70
C ILE A 15 0.54 -70.72 -10.26
N PHE A 16 1.21 -70.35 -11.35
CA PHE A 16 1.05 -69.03 -11.98
C PHE A 16 -0.33 -68.80 -12.63
N SER A 17 -0.98 -69.86 -13.11
CA SER A 17 -2.32 -69.79 -13.73
C SER A 17 -3.45 -69.77 -12.70
N THR A 18 -3.27 -70.40 -11.53
CA THR A 18 -4.24 -70.30 -10.41
C THR A 18 -4.19 -68.97 -9.66
N LEU A 19 -3.07 -68.23 -9.71
CA LEU A 19 -2.94 -66.90 -9.12
C LEU A 19 -3.59 -65.75 -9.94
N GLN A 20 -3.94 -65.99 -11.21
CA GLN A 20 -4.67 -65.02 -12.05
C GLN A 20 -6.20 -65.07 -11.84
N ILE A 21 -6.74 -66.10 -11.19
CA ILE A 21 -8.19 -66.29 -10.99
C ILE A 21 -8.67 -65.74 -9.63
N ILE A 22 -7.77 -65.41 -8.70
CA ILE A 22 -8.13 -64.94 -7.34
C ILE A 22 -8.25 -63.41 -7.24
N VAL A 23 -7.87 -62.64 -8.28
CA VAL A 23 -7.94 -61.16 -8.27
C VAL A 23 -9.31 -60.62 -8.76
N VAL A 24 -10.24 -61.47 -9.19
CA VAL A 24 -11.57 -61.05 -9.71
C VAL A 24 -12.71 -61.17 -8.69
N VAL A 25 -12.50 -61.70 -7.48
CA VAL A 25 -13.62 -62.04 -6.54
C VAL A 25 -13.62 -61.25 -5.23
N LYS A 26 -13.08 -60.03 -5.18
CA LYS A 26 -13.26 -59.17 -4.00
C LYS A 26 -13.54 -57.71 -4.37
N ASN A 27 -14.78 -57.44 -4.76
CA ASN A 27 -15.54 -56.26 -4.30
C ASN A 27 -17.04 -56.47 -4.57
N PRO A 28 -17.92 -56.34 -3.56
CA PRO A 28 -19.34 -56.61 -3.70
C PRO A 28 -20.06 -55.36 -4.22
N LEU A 29 -20.70 -55.45 -5.39
CA LEU A 29 -21.71 -54.47 -5.78
C LEU A 29 -23.11 -55.04 -5.52
N PHE A 30 -23.82 -54.29 -4.70
CA PHE A 30 -25.24 -54.34 -4.39
C PHE A 30 -26.11 -54.71 -5.61
N PHE A 31 -26.91 -55.76 -5.47
CA PHE A 31 -28.14 -55.93 -6.25
C PHE A 31 -29.32 -55.95 -5.26
N GLN A 32 -30.06 -54.86 -5.17
CA GLN A 32 -31.39 -54.89 -4.58
C GLN A 32 -32.35 -55.58 -5.57
N ARG A 33 -33.02 -56.63 -5.10
CA ARG A 33 -34.19 -57.20 -5.78
C ARG A 33 -35.41 -56.35 -5.45
N ILE A 34 -35.93 -55.63 -6.43
CA ILE A 34 -37.29 -55.09 -6.39
C ILE A 34 -38.19 -56.15 -7.02
N THR A 35 -39.12 -56.72 -6.25
CA THR A 35 -40.19 -57.56 -6.78
C THR A 35 -41.41 -56.68 -7.00
N GLY A 36 -41.64 -56.29 -8.25
CA GLY A 36 -42.87 -55.63 -8.69
C GLY A 36 -43.81 -56.65 -9.34
N GLY A 37 -45.05 -56.70 -8.87
CA GLY A 37 -46.10 -57.58 -9.42
C GLY A 37 -46.51 -57.19 -10.84
N ALA A 38 -46.82 -58.20 -11.65
CA ALA A 38 -47.27 -58.04 -13.02
C ALA A 38 -48.73 -57.53 -13.08
N SER A 39 -48.95 -56.45 -13.84
CA SER A 39 -50.27 -56.00 -14.29
C SER A 39 -50.39 -56.26 -15.79
N ILE A 40 -51.46 -56.95 -16.19
CA ILE A 40 -51.72 -57.42 -17.53
C ILE A 40 -52.50 -56.33 -18.28
N VAL A 41 -51.80 -55.38 -18.90
CA VAL A 41 -52.29 -54.61 -20.07
C VAL A 41 -51.09 -54.25 -20.94
N GLY A 42 -50.94 -54.95 -22.07
CA GLY A 42 -49.93 -54.62 -23.08
C GLY A 42 -50.43 -53.47 -23.96
N SER A 43 -49.76 -52.32 -23.89
CA SER A 43 -49.79 -51.30 -24.94
C SER A 43 -48.54 -51.47 -25.77
N PHE A 44 -48.66 -51.75 -27.08
CA PHE A 44 -47.49 -51.76 -27.96
C PHE A 44 -47.15 -50.31 -28.33
N ALA A 45 -45.99 -49.83 -27.89
CA ALA A 45 -45.35 -48.67 -28.48
C ALA A 45 -44.05 -49.18 -29.10
N ILE A 46 -43.96 -49.17 -30.43
CA ILE A 46 -42.70 -49.35 -31.12
C ILE A 46 -41.92 -48.05 -30.94
N PHE A 47 -41.00 -48.02 -29.99
CA PHE A 47 -39.86 -47.12 -30.05
C PHE A 47 -38.78 -47.83 -30.85
N ILE A 48 -38.47 -47.30 -32.04
CA ILE A 48 -37.19 -47.62 -32.65
C ILE A 48 -36.15 -46.90 -31.79
N GLU A 49 -35.57 -47.63 -30.84
CA GLU A 49 -34.35 -47.21 -30.17
C GLU A 49 -33.25 -47.24 -31.25
N GLY A 50 -33.16 -46.15 -32.01
CA GLY A 50 -31.98 -45.91 -32.83
C GLY A 50 -30.78 -45.97 -31.90
N SER A 51 -29.74 -46.72 -32.30
CA SER A 51 -28.45 -46.86 -31.63
C SER A 51 -28.16 -45.67 -30.72
N LEU A 52 -28.01 -45.89 -29.40
CA LEU A 52 -27.66 -44.86 -28.42
C LEU A 52 -26.33 -44.20 -28.80
N ALA A 53 -26.43 -43.19 -29.67
CA ALA A 53 -25.33 -42.38 -30.13
C ALA A 53 -24.87 -41.53 -28.95
N THR A 54 -23.76 -41.93 -28.33
CA THR A 54 -23.27 -41.33 -27.10
C THR A 54 -21.79 -40.98 -27.23
N LEU A 55 -21.44 -39.81 -26.71
CA LEU A 55 -20.06 -39.34 -26.55
C LEU A 55 -19.67 -39.56 -25.09
N ASN A 56 -18.54 -40.24 -24.84
CA ASN A 56 -18.04 -40.49 -23.50
C ASN A 56 -16.64 -39.90 -23.33
N ILE A 57 -16.41 -39.28 -22.17
CA ILE A 57 -15.11 -38.72 -21.77
C ILE A 57 -14.54 -39.67 -20.71
N SER A 58 -13.49 -40.41 -21.06
CA SER A 58 -12.83 -41.35 -20.13
C SER A 58 -11.69 -40.70 -19.34
N SER A 59 -11.16 -39.58 -19.85
CA SER A 59 -10.27 -38.68 -19.12
C SER A 59 -10.49 -37.25 -19.62
N PRO A 60 -10.55 -36.22 -18.75
CA PRO A 60 -10.44 -36.30 -17.29
C PRO A 60 -11.60 -37.03 -16.61
N LEU A 61 -11.36 -37.52 -15.40
CA LEU A 61 -12.40 -37.98 -14.48
C LEU A 61 -12.86 -36.82 -13.59
N ASN A 62 -14.08 -36.89 -13.08
CA ASN A 62 -14.57 -35.95 -12.07
C ASN A 62 -13.92 -36.23 -10.71
N THR A 63 -12.68 -35.77 -10.56
CA THR A 63 -11.83 -35.94 -9.38
C THR A 63 -10.89 -34.75 -9.22
N THR A 64 -10.16 -34.72 -8.12
CA THR A 64 -9.08 -33.77 -7.87
C THR A 64 -7.75 -34.32 -8.41
N TYR A 65 -7.05 -33.50 -9.19
CA TYR A 65 -5.68 -33.75 -9.64
C TYR A 65 -4.73 -32.81 -8.92
N SER A 66 -3.74 -33.35 -8.24
CA SER A 66 -2.76 -32.57 -7.48
C SER A 66 -1.49 -32.33 -8.29
N PHE A 67 -1.02 -31.09 -8.30
CA PHE A 67 0.20 -30.66 -8.98
C PHE A 67 1.12 -29.90 -8.04
N SER A 68 2.43 -29.95 -8.29
CA SER A 68 3.40 -29.10 -7.59
C SER A 68 3.31 -27.65 -8.09
N ILE A 69 3.75 -26.69 -7.24
CA ILE A 69 3.83 -25.27 -7.61
C ILE A 69 4.61 -25.10 -8.92
N GLY A 70 4.08 -24.30 -9.83
CA GLY A 70 4.65 -24.00 -11.15
C GLY A 70 4.62 -25.14 -12.18
N ALA A 71 4.06 -26.32 -11.87
CA ALA A 71 3.91 -27.39 -12.86
C ALA A 71 2.91 -27.00 -13.97
N ASN A 72 3.06 -27.59 -15.15
CA ASN A 72 2.03 -27.49 -16.18
C ASN A 72 0.90 -28.48 -15.81
N TYR A 73 -0.33 -27.99 -15.68
CA TYR A 73 -1.51 -28.78 -15.30
C TYR A 73 -2.02 -29.61 -16.49
N SER A 74 -1.12 -30.41 -17.05
CA SER A 74 -1.36 -31.23 -18.23
C SER A 74 -2.22 -32.44 -17.85
N ILE A 75 -3.39 -32.55 -18.45
CA ILE A 75 -4.35 -33.63 -18.24
C ILE A 75 -4.66 -34.29 -19.58
N ASP A 76 -4.76 -35.61 -19.58
CA ASP A 76 -5.13 -36.37 -20.78
C ASP A 76 -6.60 -36.19 -21.11
N LEU A 77 -6.90 -35.98 -22.39
CA LEU A 77 -8.24 -35.93 -22.97
C LEU A 77 -8.46 -37.18 -23.83
N ASN A 78 -9.08 -38.18 -23.21
CA ASN A 78 -9.42 -39.43 -23.84
C ASN A 78 -10.93 -39.48 -24.02
N VAL A 79 -11.37 -39.61 -25.27
CA VAL A 79 -12.78 -39.56 -25.63
C VAL A 79 -13.11 -40.71 -26.55
N THR A 80 -14.29 -41.29 -26.36
CA THR A 80 -14.83 -42.34 -27.20
C THR A 80 -16.24 -41.98 -27.64
N SER A 81 -16.68 -42.55 -28.75
CA SER A 81 -18.04 -42.40 -29.23
C SER A 81 -18.61 -43.78 -29.56
N THR A 82 -19.84 -44.03 -29.14
CA THR A 82 -20.58 -45.26 -29.43
C THR A 82 -21.74 -44.89 -30.33
N GLY A 83 -21.89 -45.58 -31.48
CA GLY A 83 -22.98 -45.30 -32.41
C GLY A 83 -22.83 -44.02 -33.25
N ILE A 84 -21.64 -43.40 -33.25
CA ILE A 84 -21.31 -42.18 -34.01
C ILE A 84 -20.06 -42.47 -34.87
N ILE A 85 -20.06 -42.02 -36.12
CA ILE A 85 -18.85 -41.94 -36.96
C ILE A 85 -18.40 -40.47 -36.94
N PRO A 86 -17.50 -40.08 -36.03
CA PRO A 86 -17.12 -38.69 -35.84
C PRO A 86 -16.33 -38.16 -37.03
N GLN A 87 -16.62 -36.93 -37.47
CA GLN A 87 -15.87 -36.23 -38.51
C GLN A 87 -14.80 -35.31 -37.89
N THR A 88 -15.21 -34.44 -36.98
CA THR A 88 -14.33 -33.46 -36.32
C THR A 88 -14.59 -33.47 -34.82
N TRP A 89 -13.53 -33.34 -34.04
CA TRP A 89 -13.60 -33.20 -32.58
C TRP A 89 -13.13 -31.80 -32.19
N TRP A 90 -13.87 -31.17 -31.28
CA TRP A 90 -13.43 -29.93 -30.66
C TRP A 90 -13.82 -29.88 -29.19
N TYR A 91 -13.08 -29.12 -28.40
CA TYR A 91 -13.41 -28.91 -26.99
C TYR A 91 -13.36 -27.43 -26.61
N SER A 92 -14.07 -27.11 -25.53
CA SER A 92 -13.98 -25.84 -24.82
C SER A 92 -13.64 -26.12 -23.36
N LEU A 93 -12.69 -25.37 -22.81
CA LEU A 93 -12.29 -25.46 -21.41
C LEU A 93 -12.77 -24.20 -20.68
N PHE A 94 -13.63 -24.40 -19.69
CA PHE A 94 -14.22 -23.35 -18.89
C PHE A 94 -13.59 -23.31 -17.50
N ASP A 95 -13.12 -22.13 -17.10
CA ASP A 95 -12.70 -21.81 -15.75
C ASP A 95 -13.94 -21.40 -14.95
N LEU A 96 -14.31 -22.23 -13.97
CA LEU A 96 -15.49 -21.99 -13.15
C LEU A 96 -15.24 -20.96 -12.03
N GLN A 97 -13.98 -20.74 -11.63
CA GLN A 97 -13.63 -19.72 -10.64
C GLN A 97 -13.89 -18.33 -11.22
N HIS A 98 -13.38 -18.10 -12.43
CA HIS A 98 -13.48 -16.82 -13.11
C HIS A 98 -14.71 -16.67 -14.00
N ASN A 99 -15.48 -17.76 -14.19
CA ASN A 99 -16.62 -17.82 -15.09
C ASN A 99 -16.27 -17.40 -16.54
N THR A 100 -15.12 -17.87 -17.04
CA THR A 100 -14.62 -17.54 -18.39
C THR A 100 -14.12 -18.78 -19.16
N TYR A 101 -14.14 -18.72 -20.49
CA TYR A 101 -13.53 -19.77 -21.33
C TYR A 101 -12.02 -19.53 -21.43
N ASN A 102 -11.22 -20.46 -20.88
CA ASN A 102 -9.76 -20.45 -21.07
C ASN A 102 -9.39 -20.89 -22.50
N LYS A 103 -10.12 -21.87 -23.04
CA LYS A 103 -10.02 -22.34 -24.42
C LYS A 103 -11.42 -22.51 -25.00
N GLN A 104 -11.62 -22.14 -26.25
CA GLN A 104 -12.92 -22.26 -26.90
C GLN A 104 -12.76 -22.88 -28.30
N ASN A 105 -13.58 -23.89 -28.59
CA ASN A 105 -13.65 -24.55 -29.89
C ASN A 105 -12.28 -25.04 -30.44
N VAL A 106 -11.44 -25.58 -29.57
CA VAL A 106 -10.13 -26.11 -29.95
C VAL A 106 -10.31 -27.45 -30.64
N ILE A 107 -9.95 -27.52 -31.92
CA ILE A 107 -10.00 -28.75 -32.71
C ILE A 107 -8.87 -29.68 -32.28
N PHE A 108 -9.16 -30.98 -32.15
CA PHE A 108 -8.17 -31.97 -31.75
C PHE A 108 -8.42 -33.35 -32.38
N THR A 109 -7.45 -34.25 -32.23
CA THR A 109 -7.60 -35.69 -32.47
C THR A 109 -7.63 -36.41 -31.13
N PRO A 110 -8.52 -37.40 -30.89
CA PRO A 110 -8.61 -38.10 -29.61
C PRO A 110 -7.26 -38.62 -29.07
N ASN A 111 -7.14 -38.69 -27.74
CA ASN A 111 -5.91 -39.05 -27.00
C ASN A 111 -4.81 -37.99 -27.07
N ILE A 112 -5.18 -36.74 -26.80
CA ILE A 112 -4.22 -35.64 -26.58
C ILE A 112 -4.11 -35.35 -25.09
N SER A 113 -3.19 -34.46 -24.71
CA SER A 113 -3.23 -33.79 -23.41
C SER A 113 -3.48 -32.30 -23.61
N PHE A 114 -4.12 -31.66 -22.64
CA PHE A 114 -4.36 -30.22 -22.62
C PHE A 114 -3.95 -29.63 -21.27
N ALA A 115 -3.64 -28.34 -21.25
CA ALA A 115 -3.35 -27.62 -20.01
C ALA A 115 -4.66 -27.12 -19.37
N ALA A 116 -4.94 -27.60 -18.17
CA ALA A 116 -6.01 -27.08 -17.31
C ALA A 116 -5.58 -25.80 -16.57
N VAL A 117 -6.50 -25.14 -15.87
CA VAL A 117 -6.23 -24.01 -14.96
C VAL A 117 -6.38 -24.43 -13.49
N ARG A 118 -5.95 -23.60 -12.53
CA ARG A 118 -6.15 -23.88 -11.10
C ARG A 118 -7.64 -24.00 -10.76
N TRP A 119 -7.94 -24.67 -9.64
CA TRP A 119 -9.29 -24.84 -9.11
C TRP A 119 -10.23 -25.60 -10.07
N GLN A 120 -11.47 -25.15 -10.18
CA GLN A 120 -12.53 -25.93 -10.80
C GLN A 120 -12.61 -25.66 -12.31
N ASN A 121 -12.46 -26.73 -13.09
CA ASN A 121 -12.47 -26.71 -14.55
C ASN A 121 -13.68 -27.49 -15.06
N ARG A 122 -14.32 -27.02 -16.14
CA ARG A 122 -15.30 -27.79 -16.91
C ARG A 122 -14.83 -27.91 -18.36
N ILE A 123 -14.55 -29.12 -18.80
CA ILE A 123 -14.26 -29.39 -20.21
C ILE A 123 -15.54 -29.86 -20.91
N GLU A 124 -15.89 -29.19 -22.00
CA GLU A 124 -17.01 -29.52 -22.87
C GLU A 124 -16.44 -30.05 -24.18
N VAL A 125 -16.72 -31.30 -24.53
CA VAL A 125 -16.23 -31.93 -25.75
C VAL A 125 -17.39 -32.13 -26.70
N PHE A 126 -17.13 -31.88 -27.98
CA PHE A 126 -18.08 -31.94 -29.05
C PHE A 126 -17.54 -32.77 -30.22
N THR A 127 -18.44 -33.41 -30.96
CA THR A 127 -18.15 -33.98 -32.27
C THR A 127 -19.34 -33.87 -33.20
N ASN A 128 -19.10 -33.87 -34.51
CA ASN A 128 -20.14 -33.92 -35.54
C ASN A 128 -20.12 -35.24 -36.30
N ASP A 129 -21.29 -35.72 -36.71
CA ASP A 129 -21.43 -36.83 -37.65
C ASP A 129 -21.41 -36.37 -39.12
N SER A 130 -21.46 -37.33 -40.05
CA SER A 130 -21.48 -37.07 -41.50
C SER A 130 -22.70 -36.28 -41.98
N SER A 131 -23.77 -36.19 -41.17
CA SER A 131 -24.97 -35.39 -41.45
C SER A 131 -24.93 -33.99 -40.83
N GLY A 132 -23.83 -33.66 -40.13
CA GLY A 132 -23.65 -32.38 -39.46
C GLY A 132 -24.33 -32.28 -38.09
N ARG A 133 -24.85 -33.38 -37.53
CA ARG A 133 -25.44 -33.37 -36.17
C ARG A 133 -24.31 -33.32 -35.15
N ILE A 134 -24.49 -32.48 -34.12
CA ILE A 134 -23.49 -32.27 -33.07
C ILE A 134 -23.88 -33.07 -31.82
N TYR A 135 -22.93 -33.81 -31.27
CA TYR A 135 -23.02 -34.50 -29.99
C TYR A 135 -22.03 -33.87 -29.03
N ASN A 136 -22.41 -33.73 -27.76
CA ASN A 136 -21.53 -33.18 -26.74
C ASN A 136 -21.62 -33.94 -25.42
N ASN A 137 -20.57 -33.81 -24.61
CA ASN A 137 -20.56 -34.22 -23.21
C ASN A 137 -19.60 -33.31 -22.44
N ASN A 138 -19.71 -33.27 -21.12
CA ASN A 138 -18.81 -32.48 -20.29
C ASN A 138 -18.34 -33.24 -19.05
N VAL A 139 -17.18 -32.84 -18.54
CA VAL A 139 -16.66 -33.29 -17.25
C VAL A 139 -16.18 -32.07 -16.49
N THR A 140 -16.59 -32.00 -15.21
CA THR A 140 -16.02 -31.05 -14.26
C THR A 140 -14.98 -31.77 -13.42
N PHE A 141 -13.84 -31.15 -13.17
CA PHE A 141 -12.74 -31.70 -12.36
C PHE A 141 -12.00 -30.56 -11.65
N PHE A 142 -11.20 -30.89 -10.64
CA PHE A 142 -10.51 -29.89 -9.82
C PHE A 142 -8.99 -30.04 -9.91
N ILE A 143 -8.28 -28.92 -10.03
CA ILE A 143 -6.81 -28.85 -9.98
C ILE A 143 -6.40 -28.28 -8.62
N SER A 144 -5.70 -29.09 -7.82
CA SER A 144 -5.19 -28.72 -6.50
C SER A 144 -3.68 -28.44 -6.58
N VAL A 145 -3.27 -27.27 -6.11
CA VAL A 145 -1.87 -26.83 -6.04
C VAL A 145 -1.63 -26.29 -4.62
N PRO A 146 -0.46 -26.54 -4.00
CA PRO A 146 -0.10 -25.89 -2.73
C PRO A 146 -0.07 -24.36 -2.86
N ASN A 147 -0.26 -23.66 -1.75
CA ASN A 147 -0.23 -22.19 -1.70
C ASN A 147 1.12 -21.65 -2.20
N SER A 148 1.09 -20.59 -3.01
CA SER A 148 2.26 -19.93 -3.58
C SER A 148 2.52 -18.62 -2.84
N ALA A 149 3.78 -18.24 -2.66
CA ALA A 149 4.09 -16.97 -2.03
C ALA A 149 3.63 -15.76 -2.88
N PRO A 150 3.20 -14.65 -2.24
CA PRO A 150 2.92 -13.40 -2.93
C PRO A 150 4.20 -12.75 -3.46
N ALA A 151 4.08 -11.74 -4.31
CA ALA A 151 5.22 -11.01 -4.87
C ALA A 151 4.98 -9.50 -4.99
N VAL A 152 6.04 -8.72 -4.71
CA VAL A 152 6.13 -7.28 -4.94
C VAL A 152 6.70 -7.03 -6.33
N ASN A 153 5.92 -6.44 -7.22
CA ASN A 153 6.29 -6.17 -8.61
C ASN A 153 6.35 -4.67 -8.91
N ASN A 154 7.20 -4.28 -9.85
CA ASN A 154 7.33 -2.91 -10.36
C ASN A 154 7.63 -1.83 -9.30
N LEU A 155 8.21 -2.20 -8.15
CA LEU A 155 8.72 -1.23 -7.19
C LEU A 155 10.05 -0.64 -7.71
N ALA A 156 10.11 0.68 -7.86
CA ALA A 156 11.35 1.34 -8.23
C ALA A 156 12.30 1.38 -7.04
N GLY A 157 13.60 1.21 -7.27
CA GLY A 157 14.60 1.24 -6.19
C GLY A 157 14.89 2.65 -5.64
N GLN A 158 14.55 3.70 -6.39
CA GLN A 158 14.81 5.09 -6.01
C GLN A 158 13.66 6.01 -6.45
N HIS A 159 13.23 6.87 -5.53
CA HIS A 159 12.26 7.93 -5.74
C HIS A 159 12.81 9.27 -5.27
N TYR A 160 12.24 10.35 -5.79
CA TYR A 160 12.56 11.72 -5.37
C TYR A 160 11.26 12.44 -5.02
N ALA A 161 11.29 13.19 -3.92
CA ALA A 161 10.24 14.11 -3.51
C ALA A 161 10.87 15.46 -3.16
N CYS A 162 10.10 16.53 -3.23
CA CYS A 162 10.56 17.86 -2.85
C CYS A 162 9.98 18.23 -1.50
N GLU A 163 10.77 18.88 -0.65
CA GLU A 163 10.25 19.54 0.53
C GLU A 163 9.09 20.50 0.15
N GLY A 164 8.07 20.58 1.02
CA GLY A 164 6.86 21.37 0.80
C GLY A 164 5.84 20.68 -0.11
N THR A 165 6.12 19.46 -0.58
CA THR A 165 5.20 18.70 -1.46
C THR A 165 4.77 17.37 -0.84
N SER A 166 3.64 16.84 -1.29
CA SER A 166 3.23 15.46 -1.01
C SER A 166 3.83 14.49 -2.02
N PHE A 167 4.18 13.29 -1.58
CA PHE A 167 4.73 12.23 -2.43
C PHE A 167 3.68 11.18 -2.78
N SER A 168 3.76 10.63 -4.00
CA SER A 168 2.96 9.48 -4.44
C SER A 168 3.74 8.63 -5.45
N ALA A 169 3.78 7.32 -5.22
CA ALA A 169 4.32 6.32 -6.15
C ALA A 169 3.44 5.07 -6.16
N TYR A 170 3.64 4.18 -7.13
CA TYR A 170 2.83 2.97 -7.29
C TYR A 170 3.70 1.74 -7.55
N PHE A 171 3.30 0.61 -7.00
CA PHE A 171 3.83 -0.72 -7.29
C PHE A 171 2.67 -1.73 -7.37
N ASN A 172 2.94 -2.99 -7.71
CA ASN A 172 1.92 -4.03 -7.81
C ASN A 172 2.20 -5.16 -6.82
N ALA A 173 1.21 -5.53 -6.03
CA ALA A 173 1.20 -6.77 -5.25
C ALA A 173 0.52 -7.86 -6.08
N SER A 174 1.13 -9.04 -6.19
CA SER A 174 0.56 -10.15 -6.94
C SER A 174 0.54 -11.44 -6.16
N ASP A 175 -0.49 -12.25 -6.39
CA ASP A 175 -0.57 -13.61 -5.86
C ASP A 175 -1.34 -14.50 -6.85
N ILE A 176 -0.78 -15.66 -7.21
CA ILE A 176 -1.38 -16.56 -8.19
C ILE A 176 -2.50 -17.43 -7.60
N ASP A 177 -2.57 -17.52 -6.27
CA ASP A 177 -3.64 -18.16 -5.51
C ASP A 177 -4.82 -17.20 -5.25
N GLU A 178 -4.67 -15.93 -5.64
CA GLU A 178 -5.69 -14.89 -5.49
C GLU A 178 -6.13 -14.68 -4.03
N ASP A 179 -5.22 -14.95 -3.11
CA ASP A 179 -5.44 -14.77 -1.69
C ASP A 179 -5.60 -13.30 -1.32
N VAL A 180 -6.14 -13.08 -0.12
CA VAL A 180 -6.18 -11.75 0.46
C VAL A 180 -4.79 -11.38 0.97
N LEU A 181 -4.22 -10.34 0.40
CA LEU A 181 -2.88 -9.86 0.74
C LEU A 181 -2.97 -8.71 1.74
N THR A 182 -2.10 -8.72 2.75
CA THR A 182 -1.77 -7.59 3.60
C THR A 182 -0.50 -6.92 3.08
N VAL A 183 -0.50 -5.59 3.04
CA VAL A 183 0.59 -4.79 2.46
C VAL A 183 1.08 -3.79 3.49
N GLY A 184 2.39 -3.77 3.71
CA GLY A 184 3.09 -2.91 4.67
C GLY A 184 4.18 -2.06 4.03
N ILE A 185 4.58 -1.01 4.75
CA ILE A 185 5.79 -0.22 4.48
C ILE A 185 6.45 0.13 5.81
N THR A 186 7.76 -0.08 5.91
CA THR A 186 8.52 0.16 7.13
C THR A 186 9.81 0.94 6.82
N PRO A 187 10.07 2.08 7.50
CA PRO A 187 9.20 2.72 8.50
C PRO A 187 7.93 3.38 7.92
N ASN A 188 6.79 3.19 8.58
CA ASN A 188 5.49 3.74 8.18
C ASN A 188 5.29 5.25 8.48
N ILE A 189 6.37 6.00 8.70
CA ILE A 189 6.36 7.46 8.88
C ILE A 189 7.58 8.04 8.17
N PRO A 190 7.41 9.03 7.28
CA PRO A 190 6.17 9.70 6.87
C PRO A 190 5.41 8.98 5.72
N PHE A 191 5.83 7.77 5.32
CA PHE A 191 5.34 7.06 4.13
C PHE A 191 4.31 5.98 4.49
N PHE A 192 3.22 5.94 3.74
CA PHE A 192 2.12 5.00 3.96
C PHE A 192 1.78 4.27 2.66
N VAL A 193 1.11 3.11 2.79
CA VAL A 193 0.61 2.34 1.64
C VAL A 193 -0.91 2.25 1.62
N SER A 194 -1.50 2.23 0.44
CA SER A 194 -2.93 2.01 0.25
C SER A 194 -3.20 1.20 -1.03
N PRO A 195 -4.06 0.16 -0.99
CA PRO A 195 -4.69 -0.39 0.21
C PRO A 195 -3.69 -1.20 1.08
N THR A 196 -3.90 -1.25 2.39
CA THR A 196 -3.14 -2.12 3.32
C THR A 196 -3.64 -3.57 3.34
N ARG A 197 -4.82 -3.83 2.75
CA ARG A 197 -5.42 -5.16 2.59
C ARG A 197 -6.17 -5.25 1.28
N THR A 198 -5.93 -6.28 0.48
CA THR A 198 -6.63 -6.51 -0.79
C THR A 198 -7.96 -7.24 -0.57
N ASN A 199 -8.82 -7.29 -1.59
CA ASN A 199 -10.12 -7.95 -1.51
C ASN A 199 -10.09 -9.46 -1.83
N GLY A 200 -8.92 -10.02 -2.19
CA GLY A 200 -8.79 -11.38 -2.74
C GLY A 200 -9.49 -11.54 -4.10
N GLY A 201 -9.34 -12.70 -4.73
CA GLY A 201 -9.97 -13.03 -6.02
C GLY A 201 -9.40 -12.28 -7.23
N VAL A 202 -8.23 -11.65 -7.08
CA VAL A 202 -7.54 -10.93 -8.16
C VAL A 202 -6.05 -11.17 -8.05
N MET A 203 -5.42 -11.63 -9.15
CA MET A 203 -4.00 -11.96 -9.13
C MET A 203 -3.06 -10.77 -8.98
N ASN A 204 -3.47 -9.56 -9.36
CA ASN A 204 -2.64 -8.36 -9.33
C ASN A 204 -3.42 -7.18 -8.78
N THR A 205 -2.90 -6.52 -7.76
CA THR A 205 -3.48 -5.30 -7.17
C THR A 205 -2.44 -4.18 -7.19
N SER A 206 -2.82 -3.00 -7.68
CA SER A 206 -1.95 -1.82 -7.62
C SER A 206 -2.01 -1.20 -6.22
N ILE A 207 -0.84 -0.94 -5.66
CA ILE A 207 -0.65 -0.34 -4.34
C ILE A 207 0.02 1.01 -4.52
N GLN A 208 -0.51 2.02 -3.84
CA GLN A 208 0.06 3.36 -3.78
C GLN A 208 0.93 3.50 -2.53
N ILE A 209 2.14 4.05 -2.68
CA ILE A 209 2.92 4.66 -1.60
C ILE A 209 2.58 6.15 -1.60
N PHE A 210 2.22 6.72 -0.45
CA PHE A 210 1.82 8.13 -0.36
C PHE A 210 2.26 8.79 0.94
N THR A 211 2.32 10.13 0.95
CA THR A 211 2.62 10.95 2.13
C THR A 211 1.71 12.18 2.19
N GLY A 212 1.71 12.85 3.34
CA GLY A 212 1.31 14.25 3.44
C GLY A 212 2.39 15.19 2.92
N THR A 213 2.23 16.49 3.18
CA THR A 213 3.27 17.48 2.87
C THR A 213 4.53 17.21 3.68
N LEU A 214 5.66 17.01 3.00
CA LEU A 214 6.96 16.73 3.61
C LEU A 214 7.64 18.04 4.04
N GLY A 215 7.94 18.17 5.33
CA GLY A 215 8.60 19.35 5.89
C GLY A 215 10.12 19.19 6.03
N LYS A 216 10.79 20.18 6.64
CA LYS A 216 12.23 20.16 6.91
C LYS A 216 12.71 18.92 7.68
N SER A 217 11.94 18.45 8.64
CA SER A 217 12.27 17.23 9.40
C SER A 217 12.29 15.97 8.54
N ASN A 218 11.71 16.01 7.34
CA ASN A 218 11.69 14.89 6.40
C ASN A 218 12.76 14.99 5.31
N VAL A 219 13.60 16.04 5.28
CA VAL A 219 14.67 16.16 4.28
C VAL A 219 15.71 15.06 4.48
N GLY A 220 16.19 14.48 3.38
CA GLY A 220 17.20 13.42 3.38
C GLY A 220 16.73 12.13 2.69
N ASN A 221 17.51 11.06 2.89
CA ASN A 221 17.22 9.75 2.30
C ASN A 221 16.47 8.87 3.29
N HIS A 222 15.34 8.32 2.84
CA HIS A 222 14.51 7.40 3.60
C HIS A 222 14.53 6.03 2.92
N SER A 223 15.13 5.07 3.61
CA SER A 223 15.18 3.69 3.12
C SER A 223 13.96 2.94 3.64
N GLU A 224 13.03 2.65 2.74
CA GLU A 224 11.75 2.01 3.03
C GLU A 224 11.76 0.56 2.59
N THR A 225 11.19 -0.32 3.41
CA THR A 225 10.94 -1.72 3.06
C THR A 225 9.45 -1.91 2.87
N VAL A 226 9.04 -2.29 1.67
CA VAL A 226 7.67 -2.66 1.35
C VAL A 226 7.54 -4.18 1.43
N ASP A 227 6.50 -4.65 2.11
CA ASP A 227 6.21 -6.07 2.26
C ASP A 227 4.77 -6.41 1.86
N VAL A 228 4.59 -7.60 1.29
CA VAL A 228 3.29 -8.14 0.91
C VAL A 228 3.20 -9.57 1.45
N SER A 229 2.14 -9.88 2.19
CA SER A 229 1.93 -11.19 2.82
C SER A 229 0.51 -11.73 2.59
N ASP A 230 0.39 -13.03 2.39
CA ASP A 230 -0.86 -13.81 2.34
C ASP A 230 -1.17 -14.49 3.70
N ALA A 231 -0.47 -14.08 4.77
CA ALA A 231 -0.43 -14.67 6.11
C ALA A 231 0.35 -15.99 6.26
N GLN A 232 0.79 -16.62 5.18
CA GLN A 232 1.63 -17.83 5.21
C GLN A 232 3.07 -17.53 4.76
N TYR A 233 3.21 -16.67 3.76
CA TYR A 233 4.43 -16.26 3.11
C TYR A 233 4.48 -14.73 3.01
N THR A 234 5.67 -14.18 2.84
CA THR A 234 5.89 -12.74 2.66
C THR A 234 6.98 -12.52 1.62
N ASP A 235 6.75 -11.59 0.70
CA ASP A 235 7.81 -11.01 -0.15
C ASP A 235 8.04 -9.57 0.27
N SER A 236 9.30 -9.16 0.35
CA SER A 236 9.68 -7.82 0.76
C SER A 236 10.75 -7.23 -0.17
N LYS A 237 10.66 -5.92 -0.42
CA LYS A 237 11.60 -5.18 -1.28
C LYS A 237 11.92 -3.82 -0.71
N LEU A 238 13.18 -3.42 -0.88
CA LEU A 238 13.68 -2.12 -0.48
C LEU A 238 13.43 -1.08 -1.58
N THR A 239 13.07 0.13 -1.18
CA THR A 239 13.05 1.33 -2.02
C THR A 239 13.61 2.51 -1.23
N ASN A 240 14.28 3.43 -1.89
CA ASN A 240 14.81 4.64 -1.25
C ASN A 240 14.06 5.88 -1.75
N ILE A 241 13.59 6.71 -0.82
CA ILE A 241 12.88 7.96 -1.11
C ILE A 241 13.76 9.11 -0.65
N SER A 242 14.31 9.86 -1.60
CA SER A 242 15.12 11.04 -1.33
C SER A 242 14.26 12.30 -1.33
N VAL A 243 14.06 12.89 -0.16
CA VAL A 243 13.39 14.17 0.01
C VAL A 243 14.43 15.28 -0.15
N ILE A 244 14.28 16.02 -1.24
CA ILE A 244 15.19 17.07 -1.67
C ILE A 244 14.81 18.36 -0.95
N GLU A 245 15.79 18.93 -0.24
CA GLU A 245 15.68 20.26 0.36
C GLU A 245 15.52 21.34 -0.72
N ILE A 246 14.63 22.29 -0.49
CA ILE A 246 14.50 23.50 -1.31
C ILE A 246 14.87 24.74 -0.49
N ASN A 247 15.21 25.84 -1.17
CA ASN A 247 15.33 27.12 -0.51
C ASN A 247 13.95 27.76 -0.43
N ASN A 248 13.50 28.11 0.77
CA ASN A 248 12.23 28.79 0.95
C ASN A 248 12.43 30.30 0.82
N PHE A 249 11.37 31.03 0.47
CA PHE A 249 11.47 32.49 0.41
C PHE A 249 11.50 33.06 1.83
N PRO A 250 12.33 34.09 2.09
CA PRO A 250 12.28 34.80 3.35
C PRO A 250 10.91 35.45 3.52
N THR A 251 10.33 35.33 4.70
CA THR A 251 9.07 35.96 5.08
C THR A 251 9.34 37.22 5.87
N ILE A 252 8.97 38.37 5.31
CA ILE A 252 9.05 39.69 5.96
C ILE A 252 7.66 40.02 6.52
N ASP A 253 7.59 40.32 7.82
CA ASP A 253 6.34 40.77 8.43
C ASP A 253 5.91 42.10 7.83
N ASN A 254 4.59 42.31 7.79
CA ASN A 254 4.06 43.58 7.35
C ASN A 254 4.59 44.73 8.21
N ILE A 255 5.24 45.70 7.56
CA ILE A 255 5.79 46.90 8.22
C ILE A 255 4.64 47.85 8.62
N GLY A 256 3.59 47.91 7.78
CA GLY A 256 2.49 48.86 7.92
C GLY A 256 2.90 50.30 7.58
N VAL A 257 1.90 51.17 7.38
CA VAL A 257 2.08 52.62 7.26
C VAL A 257 2.81 53.19 8.50
N GLN A 258 3.72 54.12 8.27
CA GLN A 258 4.54 54.76 9.29
C GLN A 258 4.44 56.28 9.18
N THR A 259 4.41 56.96 10.33
CA THR A 259 4.48 58.43 10.38
C THR A 259 5.54 58.87 11.39
N VAL A 260 6.31 59.90 11.04
CA VAL A 260 7.34 60.51 11.89
C VAL A 260 7.29 62.03 11.77
N TRP A 261 7.47 62.73 12.89
CA TRP A 261 7.52 64.19 12.91
C TRP A 261 8.95 64.74 12.91
N THR A 262 9.12 65.95 12.37
CA THR A 262 10.44 66.60 12.24
C THR A 262 10.93 67.28 13.52
N GLN A 263 10.07 67.44 14.53
CA GLN A 263 10.37 68.14 15.79
C GLN A 263 9.60 67.51 16.96
N GLY A 264 10.13 67.63 18.18
CA GLY A 264 9.53 67.10 19.41
C GLY A 264 10.07 65.74 19.87
N GLU A 265 9.46 65.16 20.91
CA GLU A 265 9.78 63.79 21.33
C GLU A 265 9.34 62.79 20.25
N ASN A 266 10.10 61.71 20.02
CA ASN A 266 9.88 60.73 18.93
C ASN A 266 10.09 61.25 17.50
N SER A 267 10.91 62.30 17.30
CA SER A 267 11.30 62.78 15.95
C SER A 267 12.33 61.89 15.22
N THR A 268 12.47 60.64 15.65
CA THR A 268 13.39 59.66 15.06
C THR A 268 12.56 58.47 14.62
N PHE A 269 12.59 58.20 13.31
CA PHE A 269 12.03 56.98 12.77
C PHE A 269 12.98 55.83 13.07
N TYR A 270 12.52 54.89 13.88
CA TYR A 270 13.24 53.67 14.22
C TYR A 270 12.35 52.47 13.95
N LYS A 271 12.78 51.59 13.03
CA LYS A 271 12.05 50.36 12.70
C LYS A 271 13.02 49.22 12.46
N GLU A 272 12.79 48.14 13.19
CA GLU A 272 13.42 46.85 12.91
C GLU A 272 12.51 46.04 11.97
N VAL A 273 13.09 45.52 10.89
CA VAL A 273 12.38 44.64 9.97
C VAL A 273 12.26 43.26 10.61
N VAL A 274 11.05 42.82 10.92
CA VAL A 274 10.84 41.45 11.39
C VAL A 274 10.82 40.53 10.16
N ILE A 275 11.76 39.59 10.15
CA ILE A 275 11.97 38.65 9.06
C ILE A 275 12.33 37.29 9.63
N SER A 276 11.80 36.26 9.00
CA SER A 276 12.12 34.87 9.26
C SER A 276 12.24 34.09 7.95
N ASP A 277 13.06 33.06 7.98
CA ASP A 277 13.29 32.13 6.89
C ASP A 277 13.54 30.76 7.51
N ILE A 278 13.05 29.69 6.89
CA ILE A 278 13.09 28.36 7.51
C ILE A 278 14.55 27.85 7.57
N GLU A 279 15.37 28.22 6.60
CA GLU A 279 16.76 27.78 6.42
C GLU A 279 17.74 28.75 7.10
N SER A 280 17.51 30.05 6.93
CA SER A 280 18.40 31.09 7.46
C SER A 280 18.04 31.48 8.91
N GLY A 281 16.81 31.26 9.35
CA GLY A 281 16.33 31.67 10.67
C GLY A 281 15.84 33.12 10.68
N ASN A 282 16.14 33.89 11.73
CA ASN A 282 15.58 35.22 11.92
C ASN A 282 16.55 36.34 11.54
N ARG A 283 16.11 37.61 11.62
CA ARG A 283 16.93 38.82 11.36
C ARG A 283 18.37 38.74 11.91
N THR A 284 18.55 38.22 13.13
CA THR A 284 19.85 38.20 13.81
C THR A 284 20.72 37.01 13.45
N SER A 285 20.13 35.83 13.21
CA SER A 285 20.86 34.60 12.90
C SER A 285 21.06 34.38 11.39
N GLY A 286 20.13 34.86 10.57
CA GLY A 286 20.01 34.50 9.15
C GLY A 286 20.87 35.29 8.20
N ASN A 287 21.52 36.37 8.66
CA ASN A 287 22.46 37.15 7.86
C ASN A 287 21.89 37.48 6.47
N PHE A 288 20.69 38.05 6.47
CA PHE A 288 20.01 38.54 5.28
C PHE A 288 20.74 39.74 4.70
N THR A 289 20.62 39.90 3.38
CA THR A 289 21.03 41.15 2.71
C THR A 289 19.80 42.03 2.55
N PHE A 290 19.80 43.19 3.20
CA PHE A 290 18.69 44.15 3.13
C PHE A 290 18.96 45.23 2.09
N ASN A 291 17.90 45.62 1.38
CA ASN A 291 17.90 46.74 0.46
C ASN A 291 16.64 47.58 0.67
N LEU A 292 16.80 48.89 0.80
CA LEU A 292 15.72 49.86 0.86
C LEU A 292 15.68 50.66 -0.43
N THR A 293 14.51 50.71 -1.06
CA THR A 293 14.28 51.50 -2.27
C THR A 293 13.15 52.49 -2.05
N PHE A 294 13.36 53.74 -2.46
CA PHE A 294 12.32 54.76 -2.51
C PHE A 294 11.60 54.66 -3.85
N LEU A 295 10.34 54.25 -3.84
CA LEU A 295 9.47 54.16 -5.01
C LEU A 295 8.89 55.54 -5.39
N SER A 296 8.84 56.47 -4.43
CA SER A 296 8.50 57.88 -4.65
C SER A 296 9.42 58.82 -3.86
N GLY A 297 9.56 60.05 -4.35
CA GLY A 297 10.40 61.07 -3.72
C GLY A 297 11.90 60.84 -3.90
N ILE A 298 12.71 61.61 -3.17
CA ILE A 298 14.17 61.49 -3.15
C ILE A 298 14.58 60.79 -1.86
N GLY A 299 15.34 59.70 -1.98
CA GLY A 299 15.83 58.95 -0.82
C GLY A 299 16.81 59.75 0.03
N PHE A 300 16.61 59.72 1.35
CA PHE A 300 17.42 60.46 2.32
C PHE A 300 17.95 59.61 3.49
N PHE A 301 17.62 58.31 3.52
CA PHE A 301 18.18 57.34 4.46
C PHE A 301 18.26 55.96 3.81
N ASN A 302 18.89 55.02 4.51
CA ASN A 302 19.02 53.63 4.07
C ASN A 302 18.77 52.67 5.23
N ILE A 303 18.58 51.39 4.93
CA ILE A 303 18.51 50.30 5.89
C ILE A 303 19.92 49.80 6.22
N SER A 304 20.16 49.50 7.49
CA SER A 304 21.42 48.91 7.94
C SER A 304 21.55 47.43 7.52
N VAL A 305 22.77 46.90 7.55
CA VAL A 305 23.05 45.48 7.28
C VAL A 305 22.36 44.51 8.25
N ILE A 306 21.92 45.01 9.41
CA ILE A 306 21.16 44.23 10.41
C ILE A 306 19.65 44.43 10.29
N GLY A 307 19.15 45.08 9.22
CA GLY A 307 17.72 45.23 8.97
C GLY A 307 17.04 46.30 9.83
N ILE A 308 17.79 47.31 10.28
CA ILE A 308 17.27 48.44 11.07
C ILE A 308 17.30 49.71 10.23
N MET A 309 16.15 50.40 10.17
CA MET A 309 16.02 51.76 9.64
C MET A 309 16.02 52.72 10.83
N ASN A 310 16.95 53.68 10.82
CA ASN A 310 17.09 54.68 11.89
C ASN A 310 17.46 56.03 11.29
N VAL A 311 16.52 57.00 11.32
CA VAL A 311 16.72 58.34 10.77
C VAL A 311 15.95 59.38 11.57
N SER A 312 16.56 60.55 11.78
CA SER A 312 15.88 61.74 12.32
C SER A 312 15.65 62.74 11.17
N PRO A 313 14.48 62.73 10.53
CA PRO A 313 14.18 63.65 9.43
C PRO A 313 14.07 65.10 9.92
N ASN A 314 14.19 66.05 9.00
CA ASN A 314 14.11 67.48 9.27
C ASN A 314 13.09 68.13 8.32
N ALA A 315 12.91 69.44 8.40
CA ALA A 315 11.92 70.16 7.59
C ALA A 315 12.09 70.01 6.06
N THR A 316 13.29 69.68 5.54
CA THR A 316 13.48 69.46 4.10
C THR A 316 13.04 68.07 3.64
N HIS A 317 12.79 67.15 4.56
CA HIS A 317 12.32 65.79 4.29
C HIS A 317 10.80 65.65 4.45
N VAL A 318 10.05 66.75 4.62
CA VAL A 318 8.59 66.70 4.76
C VAL A 318 7.96 66.22 3.46
N GLY A 319 7.12 65.19 3.55
CA GLY A 319 6.50 64.55 2.40
C GLY A 319 6.07 63.11 2.69
N VAL A 320 5.44 62.50 1.69
CA VAL A 320 4.95 61.12 1.75
C VAL A 320 5.77 60.28 0.78
N TYR A 321 6.39 59.24 1.32
CA TYR A 321 7.30 58.36 0.60
C TYR A 321 6.71 56.96 0.55
N ASN A 322 6.71 56.35 -0.63
CA ASN A 322 6.43 54.93 -0.79
C ASN A 322 7.77 54.20 -0.89
N LEU A 323 7.99 53.21 -0.06
CA LEU A 323 9.26 52.50 0.07
C LEU A 323 9.05 51.00 -0.13
N SER A 324 10.06 50.33 -0.67
CA SER A 324 10.13 48.86 -0.73
C SER A 324 11.37 48.39 0.01
N VAL A 325 11.16 47.57 1.03
CA VAL A 325 12.22 46.84 1.74
C VAL A 325 12.28 45.45 1.14
N CYS A 326 13.41 45.11 0.55
CA CYS A 326 13.71 43.77 0.09
C CYS A 326 14.75 43.12 1.01
N ALA A 327 14.57 41.83 1.28
CA ALA A 327 15.56 41.01 1.97
C ALA A 327 15.86 39.77 1.16
N THR A 328 17.16 39.51 0.97
CA THR A 328 17.68 38.32 0.31
C THR A 328 18.26 37.38 1.35
N ASP A 329 17.86 36.12 1.31
CA ASP A 329 18.36 35.06 2.19
C ASP A 329 19.76 34.55 1.76
N ARG A 330 20.15 33.41 2.33
CA ARG A 330 21.33 32.66 1.88
C ARG A 330 20.90 31.50 0.99
N ALA A 331 21.73 31.20 0.00
CA ALA A 331 21.63 29.94 -0.73
C ALA A 331 21.81 28.74 0.22
N LEU A 332 21.23 27.60 -0.16
CA LEU A 332 21.42 26.34 0.55
C LEU A 332 22.91 25.98 0.61
N GLN A 333 23.36 25.49 1.77
CA GLN A 333 24.76 25.08 1.94
C GLN A 333 25.08 23.78 1.19
N ASN A 334 24.14 22.83 1.21
CA ASN A 334 24.30 21.50 0.61
C ASN A 334 23.25 21.29 -0.47
N ILE A 335 23.51 21.80 -1.67
CA ILE A 335 22.58 21.68 -2.80
C ILE A 335 22.57 20.23 -3.30
N HIS A 336 21.39 19.60 -3.27
CA HIS A 336 21.21 18.25 -3.79
C HIS A 336 21.41 18.22 -5.33
N PRO A 337 22.11 17.21 -5.90
CA PRO A 337 22.38 17.15 -7.34
C PRO A 337 21.14 17.21 -8.24
N ASN A 338 20.01 16.69 -7.74
CA ASN A 338 18.73 16.65 -8.46
C ASN A 338 17.76 17.77 -8.05
N ILE A 339 18.23 18.87 -7.46
CA ILE A 339 17.37 20.00 -7.04
C ILE A 339 16.54 20.60 -8.18
N SER A 340 16.99 20.44 -9.43
CA SER A 340 16.25 20.84 -10.62
C SER A 340 14.91 20.12 -10.78
N LEU A 341 14.74 18.92 -10.19
CA LEU A 341 13.44 18.22 -10.15
C LEU A 341 12.40 19.01 -9.35
N CYS A 342 12.85 19.84 -8.40
CA CYS A 342 12.02 20.72 -7.58
C CYS A 342 11.83 22.11 -8.21
N GLY A 343 12.30 22.33 -9.45
CA GLY A 343 12.20 23.61 -10.13
C GLY A 343 13.06 24.72 -9.50
N GLN A 344 14.06 24.36 -8.71
CA GLN A 344 14.94 25.29 -8.01
C GLN A 344 16.43 24.99 -8.29
N THR A 345 17.27 25.98 -8.00
CA THR A 345 18.74 25.88 -8.00
C THR A 345 19.33 25.85 -6.59
N GLY A 346 18.52 26.13 -5.56
CA GLY A 346 18.99 26.33 -4.19
C GLY A 346 19.75 27.64 -3.99
N SER A 347 19.71 28.55 -4.97
CA SER A 347 20.29 29.90 -4.83
C SER A 347 19.48 30.76 -3.87
N ASN A 348 20.06 31.90 -3.50
CA ASN A 348 19.37 32.86 -2.66
C ASN A 348 18.08 33.38 -3.31
N LEU A 349 17.07 33.62 -2.48
CA LEU A 349 15.76 34.14 -2.84
C LEU A 349 15.55 35.49 -2.16
N THR A 350 14.72 36.31 -2.78
CA THR A 350 14.45 37.68 -2.32
C THR A 350 12.96 37.90 -2.20
N SER A 351 12.55 38.44 -1.06
CA SER A 351 11.19 38.90 -0.80
C SER A 351 11.20 40.41 -0.55
N CYS A 352 10.14 41.09 -0.97
CA CYS A 352 9.99 42.53 -0.81
C CYS A 352 8.63 42.88 -0.19
N VAL A 353 8.62 43.87 0.70
CA VAL A 353 7.40 44.45 1.28
C VAL A 353 7.42 45.96 1.08
N ASN A 354 6.31 46.48 0.57
CA ASN A 354 6.12 47.91 0.37
C ASN A 354 5.41 48.53 1.57
N PHE A 355 5.77 49.76 1.93
CA PHE A 355 5.10 50.53 2.96
C PHE A 355 5.22 52.04 2.70
N SER A 356 4.32 52.82 3.27
CA SER A 356 4.34 54.28 3.23
C SER A 356 5.02 54.85 4.49
N LEU A 357 5.84 55.89 4.31
CA LEU A 357 6.40 56.71 5.38
C LEU A 357 5.98 58.16 5.15
N THR A 358 5.22 58.72 6.10
CA THR A 358 4.92 60.16 6.13
C THR A 358 5.88 60.86 7.06
N VAL A 359 6.53 61.91 6.54
CA VAL A 359 7.31 62.86 7.34
C VAL A 359 6.53 64.16 7.40
N THR A 360 6.12 64.58 8.60
CA THR A 360 5.31 65.78 8.80
C THR A 360 5.90 66.70 9.88
N ASN A 361 5.49 67.97 9.91
CA ASN A 361 5.83 68.87 11.01
C ASN A 361 4.88 68.72 12.20
N GLN A 362 3.67 68.19 11.96
CA GLN A 362 2.65 67.93 12.96
C GLN A 362 1.76 66.79 12.45
N ASN A 363 1.58 65.72 13.23
CA ASN A 363 0.71 64.62 12.83
C ASN A 363 -0.76 64.94 13.14
N ARG A 364 -1.64 64.68 12.18
CA ARG A 364 -3.08 64.83 12.28
C ARG A 364 -3.73 63.50 11.92
N ALA A 365 -4.61 63.02 12.81
CA ALA A 365 -5.27 61.74 12.62
C ALA A 365 -6.00 61.67 11.26
N PRO A 366 -6.07 60.49 10.64
CA PRO A 366 -6.86 60.29 9.44
C PRO A 366 -8.34 60.53 9.72
N GLU A 367 -9.09 60.91 8.69
CA GLU A 367 -10.52 61.20 8.77
C GLU A 367 -11.31 60.31 7.82
N ILE A 368 -12.37 59.68 8.32
CA ILE A 368 -13.37 58.98 7.52
C ILE A 368 -14.42 60.01 7.11
N LEU A 369 -14.34 60.49 5.86
CA LEU A 369 -15.19 61.56 5.34
C LEU A 369 -16.62 61.07 5.10
N ASN A 370 -16.74 59.88 4.51
CA ASN A 370 -18.02 59.25 4.17
C ASN A 370 -17.89 57.74 4.35
N PHE A 371 -19.01 57.07 4.64
CA PHE A 371 -19.05 55.63 4.73
C PHE A 371 -20.40 55.07 4.29
N TYR A 372 -20.38 53.81 3.85
CA TYR A 372 -21.52 53.03 3.42
C TYR A 372 -21.46 51.65 4.09
N PRO A 373 -22.58 51.11 4.60
CA PRO A 373 -23.91 51.72 4.67
C PRO A 373 -23.96 52.95 5.58
N ASN A 374 -24.75 53.97 5.20
CA ASN A 374 -24.83 55.23 5.94
C ASN A 374 -25.44 55.07 7.33
N SER A 375 -26.16 53.97 7.59
CA SER A 375 -26.66 53.63 8.93
C SER A 375 -25.70 52.67 9.61
N SER A 376 -25.20 53.05 10.78
CA SER A 376 -24.37 52.18 11.63
C SER A 376 -25.16 51.07 12.31
N ASN A 377 -26.50 51.08 12.25
CA ASN A 377 -27.35 50.01 12.76
C ASN A 377 -28.38 49.63 11.70
N PHE A 378 -28.37 48.37 11.26
CA PHE A 378 -29.36 47.87 10.30
C PHE A 378 -29.57 46.36 10.45
N THR A 379 -30.60 45.84 9.78
CA THR A 379 -30.94 44.40 9.79
C THR A 379 -30.68 43.82 8.41
N ALA A 380 -30.13 42.61 8.36
CA ALA A 380 -29.88 41.90 7.11
C ALA A 380 -30.07 40.38 7.28
N ALA A 381 -30.39 39.70 6.20
CA ALA A 381 -30.39 38.24 6.17
C ALA A 381 -28.95 37.71 6.12
N GLY A 382 -28.66 36.63 6.86
CA GLY A 382 -27.30 36.07 6.94
C GLY A 382 -26.72 35.68 5.59
N THR A 383 -27.57 35.26 4.64
CA THR A 383 -27.18 34.88 3.28
C THR A 383 -26.93 36.05 2.33
N ASN A 384 -27.23 37.29 2.73
CA ASN A 384 -26.98 38.45 1.89
C ASN A 384 -25.48 38.75 1.86
N ASN A 385 -24.94 39.05 0.68
CA ASN A 385 -23.61 39.63 0.58
C ASN A 385 -23.69 41.12 0.90
N LEU A 386 -23.17 41.52 2.05
CA LEU A 386 -23.20 42.91 2.53
C LEU A 386 -21.97 43.66 2.05
N TYR A 387 -22.17 44.84 1.49
CA TYR A 387 -21.11 45.70 0.97
C TYR A 387 -20.89 46.90 1.89
N PHE A 388 -19.63 47.16 2.21
CA PHE A 388 -19.14 48.27 3.00
C PHE A 388 -18.11 49.06 2.20
N ASN A 389 -18.09 50.37 2.39
CA ASN A 389 -17.12 51.25 1.76
C ASN A 389 -16.91 52.47 2.65
N ALA A 390 -15.72 53.04 2.68
CA ALA A 390 -15.47 54.35 3.26
C ALA A 390 -14.61 55.20 2.34
N THR A 391 -14.71 56.52 2.44
CA THR A 391 -13.78 57.46 1.84
C THR A 391 -12.92 58.05 2.93
N VAL A 392 -11.61 57.86 2.82
CA VAL A 392 -10.65 58.25 3.85
C VAL A 392 -9.76 59.37 3.33
N LYS A 393 -9.36 60.25 4.24
CA LYS A 393 -8.40 61.31 3.95
C LYS A 393 -7.54 61.58 5.15
N ASP A 394 -6.25 61.69 4.91
CA ASP A 394 -5.29 62.17 5.89
C ASP A 394 -4.86 63.59 5.55
N ALA A 395 -4.81 64.46 6.55
CA ALA A 395 -4.51 65.88 6.34
C ALA A 395 -3.02 66.12 6.05
N ASP A 396 -2.14 65.20 6.45
CA ASP A 396 -0.70 65.18 6.16
C ASP A 396 -0.39 64.49 4.82
N GLY A 397 -1.42 64.00 4.12
CA GLY A 397 -1.30 63.32 2.84
C GLY A 397 -0.92 61.85 2.98
N THR A 398 -0.90 61.32 4.21
CA THR A 398 -0.58 59.92 4.48
C THR A 398 -1.49 59.00 3.67
N ILE A 399 -0.87 58.02 3.03
CA ILE A 399 -1.58 56.90 2.43
C ILE A 399 -1.83 55.89 3.56
N THR A 400 -3.07 55.84 4.04
CA THR A 400 -3.48 55.05 5.21
C THR A 400 -3.49 53.55 4.94
N ASP A 401 -3.39 52.78 6.02
CA ASP A 401 -3.77 51.37 6.02
C ASP A 401 -5.15 51.21 6.65
N ASP A 402 -5.98 50.39 6.03
CA ASP A 402 -7.38 50.18 6.39
C ASP A 402 -7.59 48.72 6.81
N TYR A 403 -8.09 48.48 8.02
CA TYR A 403 -8.24 47.16 8.61
C TYR A 403 -9.71 46.84 8.88
N TRP A 404 -10.18 45.70 8.38
CA TRP A 404 -11.56 45.24 8.54
C TRP A 404 -11.65 44.10 9.56
N TYR A 405 -12.63 44.19 10.45
CA TYR A 405 -12.88 43.22 11.51
C TYR A 405 -14.34 42.78 11.55
N ILE A 406 -14.56 41.52 11.90
CA ILE A 406 -15.87 40.95 12.24
C ILE A 406 -15.83 40.45 13.67
N ASP A 407 -16.70 40.98 14.54
CA ASP A 407 -16.75 40.66 15.97
C ASP A 407 -15.35 40.73 16.64
N ASP A 408 -14.58 41.77 16.29
CA ASP A 408 -13.18 42.02 16.70
C ASP A 408 -12.13 41.04 16.12
N ALA A 409 -12.52 40.06 15.32
CA ALA A 409 -11.58 39.22 14.58
C ALA A 409 -11.13 39.93 13.29
N PHE A 410 -9.82 40.04 13.08
CA PHE A 410 -9.25 40.59 11.84
C PHE A 410 -9.62 39.73 10.63
N ILE A 411 -10.07 40.38 9.55
CA ILE A 411 -10.47 39.70 8.31
C ILE A 411 -9.52 40.06 7.17
N GLU A 412 -9.40 41.34 6.85
CA GLU A 412 -8.59 41.81 5.72
C GLU A 412 -8.00 43.20 5.97
N ARG A 413 -6.96 43.52 5.20
CA ARG A 413 -6.31 44.82 5.16
C ARG A 413 -6.29 45.32 3.72
N ASP A 414 -6.74 46.54 3.52
CA ASP A 414 -6.51 47.31 2.30
C ASP A 414 -5.34 48.28 2.53
N SER A 415 -4.30 48.16 1.71
CA SER A 415 -3.20 49.12 1.69
C SER A 415 -3.37 50.07 0.54
N SER A 416 -3.11 51.35 0.77
CA SER A 416 -3.07 52.38 -0.27
C SER A 416 -4.39 52.65 -1.00
N SER A 417 -5.52 52.43 -0.31
CA SER A 417 -6.84 52.80 -0.80
C SER A 417 -7.31 54.10 -0.15
N LEU A 418 -7.71 55.08 -0.95
CA LEU A 418 -8.47 56.24 -0.46
C LEU A 418 -9.95 55.91 -0.29
N THR A 419 -10.37 54.74 -0.78
CA THR A 419 -11.75 54.26 -0.74
C THR A 419 -11.78 52.77 -0.38
N PRO A 420 -11.42 52.38 0.86
CA PRO A 420 -11.46 50.98 1.29
C PRO A 420 -12.86 50.40 1.11
N SER A 421 -12.93 49.14 0.68
CA SER A 421 -14.20 48.49 0.44
C SER A 421 -14.17 47.02 0.80
N PHE A 422 -15.21 46.56 1.48
CA PHE A 422 -15.28 45.22 2.04
C PHE A 422 -16.64 44.59 1.72
N SER A 423 -16.64 43.31 1.33
CA SER A 423 -17.88 42.55 1.16
C SER A 423 -17.87 41.30 2.02
N TYR A 424 -18.96 41.06 2.75
CA TYR A 424 -19.04 39.91 3.66
C TYR A 424 -20.42 39.27 3.67
N ASN A 425 -20.45 37.94 3.69
CA ASN A 425 -21.65 37.11 3.80
C ASN A 425 -21.54 36.25 5.06
N PHE A 426 -22.52 36.37 5.97
CA PHE A 426 -22.51 35.64 7.24
C PHE A 426 -22.96 34.17 7.10
N GLY A 427 -23.59 33.81 5.99
CA GLY A 427 -24.12 32.49 5.74
C GLY A 427 -25.49 32.21 6.37
N CYS A 428 -26.03 31.03 6.08
CA CYS A 428 -27.25 30.52 6.68
C CYS A 428 -26.97 29.94 8.09
N GLY A 429 -28.00 29.83 8.94
CA GLY A 429 -27.88 29.31 10.32
C GLY A 429 -27.27 30.30 11.31
N VAL A 430 -26.81 31.47 10.86
CA VAL A 430 -26.27 32.54 11.71
C VAL A 430 -27.37 33.53 12.07
N SER A 431 -27.41 33.95 13.34
CA SER A 431 -28.34 34.97 13.82
C SER A 431 -27.76 35.76 14.98
N GLY A 432 -28.35 36.92 15.27
CA GLY A 432 -27.94 37.82 16.34
C GLY A 432 -27.21 39.05 15.84
N VAL A 433 -26.70 39.86 16.76
CA VAL A 433 -26.00 41.10 16.42
C VAL A 433 -24.54 40.78 16.09
N LYS A 434 -24.11 41.22 14.91
CA LYS A 434 -22.74 41.11 14.40
C LYS A 434 -22.12 42.49 14.26
N ARG A 435 -20.83 42.63 14.57
CA ARG A 435 -20.10 43.90 14.46
C ARG A 435 -19.12 43.86 13.30
N VAL A 436 -19.30 44.72 12.32
CA VAL A 436 -18.27 45.03 11.31
C VAL A 436 -17.57 46.30 11.76
N LYS A 437 -16.24 46.30 11.83
CA LYS A 437 -15.44 47.48 12.20
C LYS A 437 -14.37 47.73 11.15
N LEU A 438 -14.24 48.99 10.73
CA LEU A 438 -13.16 49.52 9.92
C LEU A 438 -12.27 50.41 10.80
N ASP A 439 -10.99 50.07 10.91
CA ASP A 439 -9.97 50.91 11.53
C ASP A 439 -9.01 51.43 10.44
N VAL A 440 -8.95 52.76 10.29
CA VAL A 440 -8.07 53.48 9.35
C VAL A 440 -6.93 54.09 10.16
N THR A 441 -5.69 53.89 9.76
CA THR A 441 -4.52 54.37 10.52
C THR A 441 -3.48 55.06 9.64
N ASP A 442 -2.82 56.07 10.19
CA ASP A 442 -1.61 56.71 9.65
C ASP A 442 -0.32 56.09 10.23
N GLY A 443 -0.44 55.05 11.05
CA GLY A 443 0.66 54.38 11.75
C GLY A 443 0.89 54.86 13.19
N LEU A 444 0.30 56.00 13.58
CA LEU A 444 0.35 56.57 14.93
C LEU A 444 -1.04 56.82 15.53
N LEU A 445 -1.97 57.32 14.72
CA LEU A 445 -3.33 57.68 15.06
C LEU A 445 -4.32 56.94 14.16
N ASN A 446 -5.51 56.69 14.69
CA ASN A 446 -6.55 55.94 14.01
C ASN A 446 -7.88 56.69 13.96
N ALA A 447 -8.68 56.38 12.94
CA ALA A 447 -10.09 56.66 12.86
C ALA A 447 -10.86 55.35 12.67
N THR A 448 -12.01 55.24 13.33
CA THR A 448 -12.78 54.00 13.33
C THR A 448 -14.22 54.26 12.89
N GLN A 449 -14.74 53.37 12.05
CA GLN A 449 -16.17 53.28 11.76
C GLN A 449 -16.67 51.87 12.10
N GLN A 450 -17.82 51.78 12.75
CA GLN A 450 -18.44 50.50 13.13
C GLN A 450 -19.89 50.41 12.65
N TRP A 451 -20.29 49.20 12.26
CA TRP A 451 -21.67 48.82 11.96
C TRP A 451 -22.11 47.65 12.85
N ASN A 452 -23.24 47.81 13.53
CA ASN A 452 -23.91 46.74 14.26
C ASN A 452 -25.07 46.22 13.40
N ILE A 453 -24.98 44.96 13.00
CA ILE A 453 -25.88 44.36 12.03
C ILE A 453 -26.68 43.28 12.74
N THR A 454 -28.00 43.43 12.78
CA THR A 454 -28.87 42.37 13.29
C THR A 454 -29.08 41.35 12.19
N ILE A 455 -28.45 40.19 12.31
CA ILE A 455 -28.56 39.10 11.33
C ILE A 455 -29.80 38.26 11.62
N THR A 456 -30.70 38.19 10.65
CA THR A 456 -31.87 37.31 10.71
C THR A 456 -31.49 35.91 10.26
N ASN A 457 -31.88 34.90 11.04
CA ASN A 457 -31.62 33.49 10.72
C ASN A 457 -32.26 33.10 9.39
N VAL A 458 -31.45 32.59 8.47
CA VAL A 458 -31.92 31.92 7.25
C VAL A 458 -31.57 30.45 7.38
N VAL A 459 -32.56 29.57 7.27
CA VAL A 459 -32.35 28.12 7.38
C VAL A 459 -31.45 27.63 6.26
N CYS A 460 -30.40 26.88 6.59
CA CYS A 460 -29.53 26.27 5.57
C CYS A 460 -30.29 25.23 4.75
N PRO A 461 -30.10 25.18 3.41
CA PRO A 461 -30.67 24.11 2.61
C PRO A 461 -30.21 22.75 3.16
N SER A 462 -31.15 21.91 3.57
CA SER A 462 -30.85 20.50 3.80
C SER A 462 -30.60 19.87 2.44
N GLY A 463 -29.45 19.22 2.27
CA GLY A 463 -29.08 18.56 1.02
C GLY A 463 -30.17 17.57 0.59
N ALA A 464 -30.99 17.99 -0.37
CA ALA A 464 -31.95 17.12 -1.03
C ALA A 464 -31.24 16.40 -2.18
N ALA A 465 -31.30 15.08 -2.11
CA ALA A 465 -30.89 14.16 -3.15
C ALA A 465 -31.60 14.45 -4.49
N GLY A 466 -30.86 14.23 -5.58
CA GLY A 466 -31.36 13.65 -6.83
C GLY A 466 -32.34 14.48 -7.67
N GLY A 467 -31.86 14.99 -8.81
CA GLY A 467 -32.72 15.46 -9.89
C GLY A 467 -31.93 15.89 -11.11
N ALA A 468 -31.83 15.00 -12.10
CA ALA A 468 -31.20 15.24 -13.39
C ALA A 468 -32.02 16.20 -14.28
N ALA A 469 -31.31 16.95 -15.12
CA ALA A 469 -31.62 17.34 -16.53
C ALA A 469 -31.40 18.83 -16.83
N GLY A 470 -30.70 19.10 -17.95
CA GLY A 470 -30.71 20.38 -18.66
C GLY A 470 -29.33 21.03 -18.79
N GLY A 471 -28.72 20.91 -19.97
CA GLY A 471 -27.38 21.42 -20.26
C GLY A 471 -27.27 22.91 -20.57
N GLY A 472 -26.02 23.36 -20.75
CA GLY A 472 -25.67 24.62 -21.42
C GLY A 472 -24.69 25.52 -20.66
N GLY A 473 -23.42 25.50 -21.07
CA GLY A 473 -22.54 26.68 -21.17
C GLY A 473 -22.01 27.37 -19.92
N GLY A 474 -20.71 27.16 -19.66
CA GLY A 474 -19.73 28.23 -19.36
C GLY A 474 -19.89 29.05 -18.07
N GLY A 475 -19.05 28.77 -17.09
CA GLY A 475 -18.82 29.66 -15.96
C GLY A 475 -18.35 28.91 -14.73
N VAL A 476 -17.07 29.09 -14.40
CA VAL A 476 -16.37 28.71 -13.16
C VAL A 476 -17.30 28.64 -11.94
N GLY A 477 -17.81 27.44 -11.67
CA GLY A 477 -18.37 27.06 -10.40
C GLY A 477 -17.28 26.38 -9.60
N ALA A 478 -16.76 27.05 -8.58
CA ALA A 478 -16.10 26.40 -7.47
C ALA A 478 -17.14 25.52 -6.77
N GLY A 479 -17.38 24.33 -7.33
CA GLY A 479 -17.83 23.22 -6.54
C GLY A 479 -16.82 23.09 -5.42
N ILE A 480 -17.29 23.26 -4.19
CA ILE A 480 -16.58 22.78 -3.01
C ILE A 480 -16.25 21.31 -3.27
N THR A 481 -15.08 21.04 -3.83
CA THR A 481 -14.48 19.71 -3.82
C THR A 481 -14.26 19.42 -2.35
N ALA A 482 -15.25 18.77 -1.73
CA ALA A 482 -15.16 18.38 -0.33
C ALA A 482 -13.87 17.58 -0.19
N CYS A 483 -13.00 18.03 0.72
CA CYS A 483 -11.71 17.41 0.95
C CYS A 483 -11.97 15.98 1.44
N GLU A 484 -11.69 14.98 0.59
CA GLU A 484 -11.80 13.58 0.98
C GLU A 484 -10.56 13.16 1.77
N PRO A 485 -10.72 12.77 3.05
CA PRO A 485 -9.58 12.44 3.90
C PRO A 485 -8.85 11.21 3.36
N LEU A 486 -7.52 11.25 3.46
CA LEU A 486 -6.64 10.14 3.10
C LEU A 486 -5.87 9.74 4.36
N TRP A 487 -6.33 8.68 5.01
CA TRP A 487 -5.76 8.21 6.27
C TRP A 487 -4.51 7.37 6.04
N GLY A 488 -3.37 7.84 6.54
CA GLY A 488 -2.17 7.05 6.78
C GLY A 488 -2.12 6.66 8.26
N CYS A 489 -1.94 5.37 8.56
CA CYS A 489 -1.81 4.91 9.93
C CYS A 489 -0.46 4.22 10.13
N THR A 490 0.10 4.36 11.33
CA THR A 490 1.22 3.53 11.76
C THR A 490 0.78 2.09 11.91
N ASP A 491 1.76 1.19 11.96
CA ASP A 491 1.57 -0.17 12.42
C ASP A 491 1.04 -0.17 13.85
N TRP A 492 0.41 -1.29 14.21
CA TRP A 492 -0.03 -1.56 15.56
C TRP A 492 1.17 -1.74 16.48
N ASP A 493 1.19 -0.98 17.58
CA ASP A 493 2.20 -1.13 18.63
C ASP A 493 2.09 -2.50 19.31
N SER A 494 3.07 -2.83 20.15
CA SER A 494 3.06 -4.06 20.94
C SER A 494 1.81 -4.18 21.81
N CYS A 495 1.34 -5.41 21.99
CA CYS A 495 0.17 -5.69 22.84
C CYS A 495 0.46 -5.34 24.30
N GLN A 496 -0.33 -4.43 24.87
CA GLN A 496 -0.23 -3.97 26.25
C GLN A 496 -1.33 -4.58 27.11
N SER A 497 -1.04 -4.89 28.37
CA SER A 497 -2.06 -5.40 29.30
C SER A 497 -3.10 -4.33 29.64
N LEU A 498 -4.37 -4.73 29.70
CA LEU A 498 -5.44 -3.89 30.25
C LEU A 498 -5.33 -3.70 31.78
N ASN A 499 -4.66 -4.64 32.46
CA ASN A 499 -4.40 -4.56 33.88
C ASN A 499 -3.13 -3.74 34.10
N THR A 500 -3.20 -2.42 33.87
CA THR A 500 -2.19 -1.53 34.42
C THR A 500 -2.36 -1.49 35.93
N ASP A 501 -1.75 -2.45 36.63
CA ASP A 501 -1.42 -2.27 38.03
C ASP A 501 -0.64 -0.95 38.13
N SER A 502 -1.17 -0.05 38.93
CA SER A 502 -0.69 1.31 39.17
C SER A 502 0.69 1.38 39.86
N ASN A 503 1.58 0.38 39.69
CA ASN A 503 2.83 0.24 40.45
C ASN A 503 3.97 -0.52 39.73
N LYS A 504 4.18 -0.37 38.42
CA LYS A 504 5.48 -0.71 37.79
C LYS A 504 5.90 0.29 36.73
N SER A 505 6.21 1.51 37.17
CA SER A 505 7.29 2.29 36.56
C SER A 505 8.62 1.80 37.12
N SER A 506 9.63 1.64 36.24
CA SER A 506 11.02 1.22 36.50
C SER A 506 11.26 -0.30 36.40
N GLU A 507 11.76 -0.78 35.25
CA GLU A 507 13.20 -0.87 35.01
C GLU A 507 13.53 -1.39 33.58
N SER A 508 14.59 -0.80 33.02
CA SER A 508 15.42 -1.24 31.89
C SER A 508 14.94 -0.98 30.45
N GLY A 509 15.67 -0.10 29.75
CA GLY A 509 15.57 0.10 28.30
C GLY A 509 15.90 1.53 27.86
N THR A 510 17.18 1.87 27.88
CA THR A 510 17.76 3.19 27.60
C THR A 510 17.48 3.74 26.18
N GLY A 511 17.06 5.02 26.11
CA GLY A 511 17.42 5.92 25.02
C GLY A 511 16.34 6.25 23.97
N ILE A 512 15.43 7.16 24.32
CA ILE A 512 14.82 8.07 23.33
C ILE A 512 14.68 9.43 23.99
N GLY A 513 15.36 10.43 23.41
CA GLY A 513 15.31 11.82 23.84
C GLY A 513 13.94 12.43 23.60
N GLU A 514 13.49 13.17 24.60
CA GLU A 514 12.51 14.26 24.57
C GLU A 514 11.43 14.21 23.47
N SER A 515 10.29 13.63 23.84
CA SER A 515 8.99 14.20 23.51
C SER A 515 8.20 14.31 24.81
N SER A 516 8.24 15.51 25.37
CA SER A 516 7.48 15.91 26.54
C SER A 516 5.97 15.76 26.28
N SER A 517 5.26 15.33 27.33
CA SER A 517 3.79 15.37 27.50
C SER A 517 2.89 14.19 27.02
N ILE A 518 3.33 12.92 27.15
CA ILE A 518 2.41 11.77 27.09
C ILE A 518 2.60 10.84 28.31
N SER A 519 2.33 11.36 29.51
CA SER A 519 2.23 10.50 30.71
C SER A 519 0.98 10.78 31.56
N ILE A 520 0.14 11.72 31.13
CA ILE A 520 -1.10 12.12 31.85
C ILE A 520 -2.39 11.69 31.10
N SER A 521 -2.31 11.17 29.86
CA SER A 521 -3.49 10.80 29.06
C SER A 521 -3.80 9.29 28.97
N VAL A 522 -2.91 8.41 29.43
CA VAL A 522 -3.08 6.94 29.23
C VAL A 522 -4.23 6.39 30.08
N THR A 523 -4.34 6.78 31.36
CA THR A 523 -5.36 6.22 32.29
C THR A 523 -6.79 6.66 31.96
N LYS A 524 -6.97 7.86 31.36
CA LYS A 524 -8.30 8.37 31.00
C LYS A 524 -8.81 7.74 29.70
N ILE A 525 -7.92 7.55 28.72
CA ILE A 525 -8.22 6.88 27.44
C ILE A 525 -8.52 5.38 27.65
N ILE A 526 -7.77 4.70 28.53
CA ILE A 526 -8.02 3.28 28.83
C ILE A 526 -9.44 3.07 29.36
N ASN A 527 -9.96 3.94 30.24
CA ASN A 527 -11.33 3.78 30.76
C ASN A 527 -12.39 3.92 29.67
N ASP A 528 -12.24 4.89 28.76
CA ASP A 528 -13.21 5.15 27.68
C ASP A 528 -13.19 4.08 26.57
N VAL A 529 -12.03 3.41 26.36
CA VAL A 529 -11.85 2.39 25.30
C VAL A 529 -11.89 0.95 25.85
N SER A 530 -11.72 0.75 27.17
CA SER A 530 -11.70 -0.57 27.83
C SER A 530 -12.94 -1.41 27.51
N ALA A 531 -14.13 -0.80 27.45
CA ALA A 531 -15.36 -1.50 27.11
C ALA A 531 -15.34 -2.05 25.66
N PHE A 532 -14.77 -1.27 24.73
CA PHE A 532 -14.59 -1.70 23.34
C PHE A 532 -13.57 -2.84 23.24
N ILE A 533 -12.43 -2.73 23.94
CA ILE A 533 -11.38 -3.75 23.96
C ILE A 533 -11.89 -5.05 24.60
N ASN A 534 -12.54 -4.95 25.77
CA ASN A 534 -13.13 -6.11 26.45
C ASN A 534 -14.16 -6.81 25.57
N LYS A 535 -14.99 -6.06 24.83
CA LYS A 535 -15.91 -6.64 23.84
C LYS A 535 -15.16 -7.36 22.73
N GLY A 536 -14.07 -6.78 22.22
CA GLY A 536 -13.19 -7.42 21.23
C GLY A 536 -12.61 -8.74 21.75
N CYS A 537 -12.03 -8.74 22.95
CA CYS A 537 -11.48 -9.95 23.59
C CYS A 537 -12.54 -11.04 23.78
N LEU A 538 -13.76 -10.68 24.18
CA LEU A 538 -14.88 -11.63 24.29
C LEU A 538 -15.24 -12.26 22.94
N VAL A 539 -15.19 -11.50 21.84
CA VAL A 539 -15.41 -12.03 20.49
C VAL A 539 -14.32 -13.01 20.10
N PHE A 540 -13.07 -12.75 20.47
CA PHE A 540 -11.93 -13.64 20.20
C PHE A 540 -11.76 -14.78 21.22
N GLY A 541 -12.58 -14.83 22.27
CA GLY A 541 -12.52 -15.86 23.31
C GLY A 541 -11.34 -15.73 24.27
N PHE A 542 -10.76 -14.53 24.40
CA PHE A 542 -9.63 -14.27 25.30
C PHE A 542 -10.12 -14.12 26.74
N SER A 543 -9.38 -14.70 27.70
CA SER A 543 -9.63 -14.47 29.13
C SER A 543 -9.17 -13.07 29.55
N ALA A 544 -9.67 -12.58 30.69
CA ALA A 544 -9.29 -11.25 31.19
C ALA A 544 -7.79 -11.11 31.49
N GLU A 545 -7.08 -12.21 31.73
CA GLU A 545 -5.65 -12.23 32.06
C GLU A 545 -4.75 -12.09 30.81
N VAL A 546 -5.25 -12.52 29.65
CA VAL A 546 -4.54 -12.47 28.36
C VAL A 546 -5.17 -11.46 27.39
N CYS A 547 -6.15 -10.69 27.85
CA CYS A 547 -6.76 -9.63 27.06
C CYS A 547 -5.92 -8.35 27.17
N GLY A 548 -5.39 -7.90 26.04
CA GLY A 548 -4.64 -6.66 25.92
C GLY A 548 -5.20 -5.74 24.85
N TYR A 549 -4.52 -4.62 24.64
CA TYR A 549 -4.79 -3.69 23.55
C TYR A 549 -3.51 -3.29 22.80
N GLN A 550 -3.68 -2.97 21.51
CA GLN A 550 -2.63 -2.37 20.69
C GLN A 550 -3.11 -0.99 20.23
N PRO A 551 -2.36 0.08 20.54
CA PRO A 551 -2.57 1.39 19.94
C PRO A 551 -1.89 1.52 18.57
N ARG A 552 -2.34 2.48 17.77
CA ARG A 552 -1.65 3.03 16.60
C ARG A 552 -2.04 4.48 16.39
N ALA A 553 -1.24 5.24 15.64
CA ALA A 553 -1.59 6.61 15.25
C ALA A 553 -2.13 6.65 13.82
N CYS A 554 -3.21 7.40 13.58
CA CYS A 554 -3.75 7.64 12.25
C CYS A 554 -3.84 9.15 11.95
N VAL A 555 -3.26 9.57 10.82
CA VAL A 555 -3.21 10.95 10.36
C VAL A 555 -3.93 11.07 9.02
N ASP A 556 -4.80 12.08 8.89
CA ASP A 556 -5.30 12.48 7.58
C ASP A 556 -4.24 13.31 6.88
N VAL A 557 -3.56 12.71 5.91
CA VAL A 557 -2.40 13.33 5.25
C VAL A 557 -2.79 14.53 4.37
N LYS A 558 -4.09 14.70 4.09
CA LYS A 558 -4.63 15.86 3.36
C LYS A 558 -5.10 17.00 4.29
N ASN A 559 -5.06 16.78 5.61
CA ASN A 559 -5.46 17.75 6.62
C ASN A 559 -6.86 18.35 6.37
N CYS A 560 -7.84 17.50 6.02
CA CYS A 560 -9.19 17.94 5.72
C CYS A 560 -9.91 18.43 6.99
N THR A 561 -10.30 19.71 7.02
CA THR A 561 -11.00 20.32 8.17
C THR A 561 -12.52 20.14 8.14
N SER A 562 -13.07 19.52 7.09
CA SER A 562 -14.52 19.41 6.86
C SER A 562 -15.06 18.00 7.10
N ASN A 563 -15.99 17.85 8.05
CA ASN A 563 -16.76 16.63 8.35
C ASN A 563 -17.76 16.19 7.25
N VAL A 564 -17.55 16.57 5.98
CA VAL A 564 -18.61 16.55 4.95
C VAL A 564 -18.64 15.25 4.14
N ILE A 565 -17.61 14.39 4.20
CA ILE A 565 -17.67 13.05 3.59
C ILE A 565 -17.38 11.98 4.66
N ASN A 566 -18.35 11.08 4.85
CA ASN A 566 -18.34 9.93 5.76
C ASN A 566 -17.27 8.89 5.40
N LYS A 567 -15.98 9.24 5.45
CA LYS A 567 -14.91 8.25 5.55
C LYS A 567 -14.44 8.22 7.00
N THR A 568 -15.04 7.33 7.77
CA THR A 568 -14.75 7.14 9.20
C THR A 568 -13.26 6.96 9.40
N LYS A 569 -12.69 7.75 10.33
CA LYS A 569 -11.32 7.59 10.81
C LYS A 569 -11.07 6.12 11.16
N PRO A 570 -9.99 5.49 10.67
CA PRO A 570 -9.66 4.13 11.05
C PRO A 570 -9.49 4.00 12.57
N SER A 571 -9.83 2.84 13.13
CA SER A 571 -9.66 2.59 14.56
C SER A 571 -8.19 2.74 14.97
N GLU A 572 -7.93 3.45 16.07
CA GLU A 572 -6.58 3.65 16.62
C GLU A 572 -6.26 2.69 17.78
N VAL A 573 -7.22 1.83 18.15
CA VAL A 573 -7.06 0.81 19.18
C VAL A 573 -7.73 -0.48 18.72
N GLN A 574 -7.08 -1.61 18.97
CA GLN A 574 -7.67 -2.95 18.79
C GLN A 574 -7.37 -3.86 19.98
N ALA A 575 -8.19 -4.90 20.15
CA ALA A 575 -7.94 -5.96 21.12
C ALA A 575 -6.85 -6.91 20.61
N CYS A 576 -6.02 -7.42 21.51
CA CYS A 576 -4.94 -8.34 21.19
C CYS A 576 -4.77 -9.40 22.28
N TYR A 577 -4.07 -10.49 21.93
CA TYR A 577 -3.67 -11.50 22.88
C TYR A 577 -2.37 -11.07 23.57
N TYR A 578 -2.46 -10.74 24.86
CA TYR A 578 -1.34 -10.32 25.68
C TYR A 578 -0.59 -11.54 26.23
N THR A 579 0.67 -11.69 25.84
CA THR A 579 1.60 -12.65 26.43
C THR A 579 2.53 -11.94 27.41
N PRO A 580 2.58 -12.36 28.70
CA PRO A 580 3.50 -11.77 29.68
C PRO A 580 4.98 -12.05 29.37
N VAL A 581 5.27 -13.11 28.60
CA VAL A 581 6.63 -13.52 28.22
C VAL A 581 6.62 -13.98 26.74
N PRO A 582 6.72 -13.05 25.78
CA PRO A 582 6.81 -13.37 24.36
C PRO A 582 8.08 -14.15 23.99
N THR A 583 7.98 -15.11 23.04
CA THR A 583 9.10 -15.91 22.52
C THR A 583 8.93 -16.25 21.03
N CYS A 584 10.02 -16.45 20.28
CA CYS A 584 10.03 -16.84 18.86
C CYS A 584 9.41 -18.21 18.49
N ILE A 585 8.73 -18.89 19.40
CA ILE A 585 8.10 -20.21 19.16
C ILE A 585 6.74 -20.33 19.86
N ASP A 586 6.12 -19.20 20.21
CA ASP A 586 4.86 -19.15 20.94
C ASP A 586 3.62 -19.15 20.02
N LYS A 587 3.82 -19.19 18.70
CA LYS A 587 2.78 -19.24 17.66
C LYS A 587 1.92 -17.98 17.62
N ILE A 588 2.42 -16.86 18.14
CA ILE A 588 1.71 -15.59 18.17
C ILE A 588 2.66 -14.51 17.65
N LYS A 589 2.26 -13.83 16.57
CA LYS A 589 3.03 -12.66 16.08
C LYS A 589 3.08 -11.58 17.16
N ASN A 590 4.25 -11.39 17.77
CA ASN A 590 4.42 -10.44 18.88
C ASN A 590 5.78 -9.70 18.83
N CYS A 591 6.09 -8.94 19.87
CA CYS A 591 7.32 -8.17 19.99
C CYS A 591 8.06 -8.53 21.27
N HIS A 592 9.36 -8.76 21.17
CA HIS A 592 10.25 -8.97 22.32
C HIS A 592 11.66 -8.46 22.00
N ASP A 593 12.47 -8.22 23.04
CA ASP A 593 13.84 -7.70 22.91
C ASP A 593 13.95 -6.38 22.10
N GLY A 594 12.90 -5.55 22.15
CA GLY A 594 12.86 -4.26 21.46
C GLY A 594 12.65 -4.31 19.95
N LYS A 595 12.28 -5.47 19.39
CA LYS A 595 11.91 -5.65 17.97
C LYS A 595 10.61 -6.46 17.86
N CYS A 596 9.93 -6.37 16.71
CA CYS A 596 8.69 -7.09 16.45
C CYS A 596 8.87 -8.14 15.35
N GLU A 597 8.22 -9.29 15.51
CA GLU A 597 8.15 -10.31 14.47
C GLU A 597 7.42 -9.80 13.22
N VAL A 598 7.84 -10.24 12.04
CA VAL A 598 7.26 -9.87 10.74
C VAL A 598 6.09 -10.80 10.40
N LEU A 599 6.22 -12.09 10.69
CA LEU A 599 5.13 -13.08 10.70
C LEU A 599 5.13 -13.81 12.04
N VAL A 600 4.18 -14.72 12.25
CA VAL A 600 4.15 -15.57 13.46
C VAL A 600 5.49 -16.30 13.61
N ASP A 601 6.18 -16.10 14.74
CA ASP A 601 7.44 -16.76 15.11
C ASP A 601 8.65 -16.48 14.18
N CYS A 602 8.62 -15.44 13.33
CA CYS A 602 9.77 -15.07 12.48
C CYS A 602 9.88 -13.56 12.17
N GLY A 603 11.09 -13.09 11.88
CA GLY A 603 11.42 -11.68 11.63
C GLY A 603 11.74 -10.90 12.90
N GLY A 604 12.33 -9.71 12.76
CA GLY A 604 12.66 -8.84 13.89
C GLY A 604 13.69 -9.45 14.87
N PRO A 605 13.29 -9.79 16.12
CA PRO A 605 14.17 -10.45 17.09
C PRO A 605 14.35 -11.96 16.81
N CYS A 606 13.54 -12.55 15.92
CA CYS A 606 13.53 -13.97 15.58
C CYS A 606 14.26 -14.28 14.28
N VAL A 607 14.29 -15.56 13.89
CA VAL A 607 14.87 -15.98 12.60
C VAL A 607 14.16 -15.25 11.46
N SER A 608 14.90 -14.74 10.46
CA SER A 608 14.30 -14.02 9.32
C SER A 608 13.21 -14.85 8.65
N CYS A 609 12.09 -14.26 8.24
CA CYS A 609 11.06 -14.98 7.48
C CYS A 609 11.58 -15.39 6.09
N ALA A 610 10.97 -16.41 5.47
CA ALA A 610 11.32 -16.86 4.11
C ALA A 610 11.05 -15.75 3.08
N THR A 611 12.05 -15.44 2.25
CA THR A 611 12.08 -14.34 1.28
C THR A 611 12.48 -14.91 -0.09
N CYS A 612 11.96 -14.34 -1.18
CA CYS A 612 12.14 -14.88 -2.56
C CYS A 612 12.72 -13.86 -3.56
N SER A 613 13.24 -12.75 -3.05
CA SER A 613 13.73 -11.60 -3.84
C SER A 613 14.87 -10.85 -3.14
N ASP A 614 15.48 -11.40 -2.09
CA ASP A 614 16.40 -10.71 -1.19
C ASP A 614 17.88 -10.88 -1.53
N GLY A 615 18.22 -11.63 -2.57
CA GLY A 615 19.58 -11.78 -3.09
C GLY A 615 20.43 -12.80 -2.34
N ILE A 616 19.85 -13.58 -1.42
CA ILE A 616 20.55 -14.65 -0.69
C ILE A 616 19.85 -16.01 -0.89
N LYS A 617 20.52 -17.12 -0.54
CA LYS A 617 19.94 -18.48 -0.60
C LYS A 617 19.55 -18.92 0.81
N ASN A 618 18.27 -18.85 1.17
CA ASN A 618 17.82 -19.19 2.51
C ASN A 618 16.51 -20.02 2.49
N GLN A 619 15.99 -20.39 3.67
CA GLN A 619 14.60 -20.81 3.91
C GLN A 619 13.95 -21.82 2.93
N GLY A 620 14.73 -22.77 2.42
CA GLY A 620 14.25 -23.85 1.55
C GLY A 620 14.32 -23.58 0.05
N GLU A 621 14.97 -22.49 -0.37
CA GLU A 621 15.23 -22.19 -1.79
C GLU A 621 16.20 -23.17 -2.45
N ASP A 622 16.03 -23.39 -3.77
CA ASP A 622 16.92 -24.25 -4.54
C ASP A 622 18.22 -23.52 -4.93
N GLN A 623 18.17 -22.21 -5.21
CA GLN A 623 19.31 -21.29 -5.31
C GLN A 623 18.89 -19.88 -4.84
N ILE A 624 19.77 -18.88 -4.94
CA ILE A 624 19.48 -17.48 -4.54
C ILE A 624 18.22 -16.99 -5.25
N ASP A 625 17.20 -16.58 -4.50
CA ASP A 625 15.90 -16.05 -4.98
C ASP A 625 15.18 -16.95 -5.99
N CYS A 626 15.38 -18.27 -5.92
CA CYS A 626 14.72 -19.18 -6.86
C CYS A 626 14.57 -20.62 -6.36
N GLY A 627 13.54 -21.27 -6.89
CA GLY A 627 13.18 -22.65 -6.56
C GLY A 627 12.70 -22.82 -5.11
N GLY A 628 12.38 -24.05 -4.73
CA GLY A 628 11.69 -24.33 -3.46
C GLY A 628 10.34 -23.58 -3.37
N PRO A 629 10.12 -22.72 -2.35
CA PRO A 629 8.88 -21.96 -2.17
C PRO A 629 8.72 -20.75 -3.13
N CYS A 630 9.73 -20.39 -3.92
CA CYS A 630 9.73 -19.16 -4.73
C CYS A 630 9.11 -19.31 -6.12
N ILE A 631 8.41 -18.27 -6.58
CA ILE A 631 7.74 -18.22 -7.91
C ILE A 631 8.72 -18.37 -9.08
N LYS A 632 9.97 -17.94 -8.90
CA LYS A 632 11.03 -17.93 -9.91
C LYS A 632 11.75 -19.27 -9.94
N ARG A 633 11.80 -19.92 -11.11
CA ARG A 633 12.59 -21.15 -11.30
C ARG A 633 14.08 -20.83 -11.43
N CYS A 634 14.93 -21.65 -10.81
CA CYS A 634 16.37 -21.48 -10.95
C CYS A 634 16.87 -21.81 -12.36
N PRO A 635 17.91 -21.11 -12.85
CA PRO A 635 18.63 -21.52 -14.04
C PRO A 635 19.18 -22.92 -13.81
N ILE A 636 18.70 -23.87 -14.60
CA ILE A 636 19.16 -25.25 -14.56
C ILE A 636 20.60 -25.29 -15.09
N THR A 637 21.59 -25.43 -14.22
CA THR A 637 22.85 -26.03 -14.62
C THR A 637 22.54 -27.47 -14.99
N LYS A 638 22.62 -27.80 -16.30
CA LYS A 638 22.48 -29.19 -16.76
C LYS A 638 23.61 -30.02 -16.17
N ILE A 639 23.38 -30.62 -15.01
CA ILE A 639 24.16 -31.78 -14.58
C ILE A 639 23.60 -32.95 -15.37
N VAL A 640 24.35 -33.38 -16.39
CA VAL A 640 24.07 -34.64 -17.09
C VAL A 640 24.28 -35.76 -16.06
N SER A 641 23.19 -36.14 -15.37
CA SER A 641 23.13 -37.32 -14.54
C SER A 641 23.19 -38.54 -15.46
N ASN A 642 24.41 -38.95 -15.77
CA ASN A 642 24.68 -40.02 -16.71
C ASN A 642 24.45 -41.36 -16.00
N LYS A 643 23.19 -41.82 -15.98
CA LYS A 643 22.78 -43.15 -15.51
C LYS A 643 23.59 -44.28 -16.15
N SER A 644 24.28 -44.02 -17.26
CA SER A 644 25.22 -44.95 -17.92
C SER A 644 26.39 -45.40 -17.03
N PHE A 645 26.86 -44.58 -16.07
CA PHE A 645 28.01 -44.97 -15.23
C PHE A 645 27.66 -46.07 -14.21
N GLN A 646 26.42 -46.08 -13.69
CA GLN A 646 25.95 -47.15 -12.81
C GLN A 646 25.79 -48.48 -13.55
N TYR A 647 25.29 -48.46 -14.79
CA TYR A 647 25.19 -49.68 -15.59
C TYR A 647 26.57 -50.24 -15.98
N ILE A 648 27.55 -49.38 -16.28
CA ILE A 648 28.93 -49.80 -16.58
C ILE A 648 29.56 -50.47 -15.34
N LEU A 649 29.36 -49.92 -14.14
CA LEU A 649 29.89 -50.51 -12.91
C LEU A 649 29.29 -51.89 -12.62
N ILE A 650 27.98 -52.07 -12.85
CA ILE A 650 27.28 -53.36 -12.67
C ILE A 650 27.80 -54.40 -13.68
N VAL A 651 28.03 -54.02 -14.93
CA VAL A 651 28.58 -54.92 -15.97
C VAL A 651 30.02 -55.33 -15.63
N ILE A 652 30.85 -54.42 -15.13
CA ILE A 652 32.21 -54.75 -14.68
C ILE A 652 32.18 -55.74 -13.50
N LEU A 653 31.34 -55.51 -12.49
CA LEU A 653 31.20 -56.43 -11.35
C LEU A 653 30.68 -57.81 -11.76
N LEU A 654 29.72 -57.88 -12.69
CA LEU A 654 29.24 -59.14 -13.25
C LEU A 654 30.32 -59.87 -14.04
N SER A 655 31.12 -59.15 -14.84
CA SER A 655 32.23 -59.77 -15.59
C SER A 655 33.32 -60.33 -14.68
N ILE A 656 33.66 -59.64 -13.59
CA ILE A 656 34.63 -60.12 -12.59
C ILE A 656 34.08 -61.36 -11.86
N ALA A 657 32.80 -61.36 -11.48
CA ALA A 657 32.16 -62.51 -10.85
C ALA A 657 32.13 -63.75 -11.77
N ILE A 658 31.83 -63.56 -13.06
CA ILE A 658 31.88 -64.63 -14.07
C ILE A 658 33.32 -65.14 -14.24
N MET A 659 34.31 -64.24 -14.27
CA MET A 659 35.72 -64.64 -14.40
C MET A 659 36.19 -65.45 -13.18
N LEU A 660 35.79 -65.06 -11.97
CA LEU A 660 36.03 -65.83 -10.74
C LEU A 660 35.35 -67.19 -10.77
N LEU A 661 34.11 -67.29 -11.24
CA LEU A 661 33.40 -68.56 -11.40
C LEU A 661 34.09 -69.47 -12.42
N ILE A 662 34.60 -68.94 -13.53
CA ILE A 662 35.39 -69.69 -14.51
C ILE A 662 36.70 -70.18 -13.88
N LEU A 663 37.38 -69.36 -13.07
CA LEU A 663 38.61 -69.76 -12.37
C LEU A 663 38.36 -70.86 -11.34
N LEU A 664 37.26 -70.77 -10.58
CA LEU A 664 36.83 -71.81 -9.64
C LEU A 664 36.45 -73.11 -10.36
N TRP A 665 35.76 -73.00 -11.50
CA TRP A 665 35.44 -74.14 -12.34
C TRP A 665 36.69 -74.80 -12.93
N ARG A 666 37.67 -74.01 -13.40
CA ARG A 666 38.97 -74.51 -13.87
C ARG A 666 39.76 -75.19 -12.73
N ARG A 667 39.74 -74.64 -11.50
CA ARG A 667 40.33 -75.31 -10.32
C ARG A 667 39.66 -76.65 -10.04
N LYS A 668 38.33 -76.72 -10.12
CA LYS A 668 37.56 -77.95 -9.92
C LYS A 668 37.85 -78.99 -11.01
N GLN A 669 38.01 -78.57 -12.26
CA GLN A 669 38.43 -79.46 -13.36
C GLN A 669 39.86 -79.97 -13.16
N LYS A 670 40.78 -79.11 -12.73
CA LYS A 670 42.16 -79.51 -12.43
C LYS A 670 42.21 -80.53 -11.28
N GLN A 671 41.40 -80.34 -10.23
CA GLN A 671 41.27 -81.33 -9.15
C GLN A 671 40.69 -82.66 -9.64
N LYS A 672 39.67 -82.65 -10.51
CA LYS A 672 39.14 -83.88 -11.11
C LYS A 672 40.19 -84.64 -11.91
N ASN A 673 40.96 -83.95 -12.75
CA ASN A 673 42.02 -84.59 -13.55
C ASN A 673 43.16 -85.15 -12.68
N ILE A 674 43.45 -84.53 -11.53
CA ILE A 674 44.44 -85.05 -10.56
C ILE A 674 43.90 -86.31 -9.86
N ILE A 675 42.64 -86.31 -9.44
CA ILE A 675 41.98 -87.48 -8.82
C ILE A 675 41.90 -88.64 -9.82
N GLU A 676 41.63 -88.36 -11.09
CA GLU A 676 41.57 -89.37 -12.15
C GLU A 676 42.95 -89.93 -12.51
N LYS A 677 44.01 -89.11 -12.46
CA LYS A 677 45.41 -89.57 -12.54
C LYS A 677 45.82 -90.44 -11.35
N LEU A 678 45.45 -90.04 -10.12
CA LEU A 678 45.70 -90.83 -8.90
C LEU A 678 44.97 -92.17 -8.92
N ARG A 679 43.73 -92.19 -9.44
CA ARG A 679 42.96 -93.43 -9.63
C ARG A 679 43.63 -94.37 -10.63
N LYS A 680 44.11 -93.86 -11.76
CA LYS A 680 44.87 -94.66 -12.73
C LYS A 680 46.19 -95.20 -12.17
N SER A 681 46.92 -94.43 -11.37
CA SER A 681 48.15 -94.92 -10.72
C SER A 681 47.90 -95.95 -9.62
N VAL A 682 46.70 -95.95 -9.00
CA VAL A 682 46.29 -97.00 -8.04
C VAL A 682 45.84 -98.26 -8.77
N GLU A 683 45.12 -98.14 -9.89
CA GLU A 683 44.73 -99.27 -10.75
C GLU A 683 45.94 -99.93 -11.43
N GLU A 684 47.03 -99.19 -11.71
CA GLU A 684 48.31 -99.75 -12.21
C GLU A 684 49.18 -100.38 -11.11
N ALA A 685 48.94 -100.07 -9.84
CA ALA A 685 49.68 -100.65 -8.70
C ALA A 685 49.06 -101.95 -8.16
N GLU A 686 47.85 -102.32 -8.59
CA GLU A 686 47.19 -103.60 -8.26
C GLU A 686 47.47 -104.72 -9.28
N PHE A 687 48.34 -104.49 -10.27
CA PHE A 687 48.65 -105.48 -11.32
C PHE A 687 50.14 -105.82 -11.50
N ILE A 688 50.98 -105.60 -10.48
CA ILE A 688 52.37 -106.09 -10.40
C ILE A 688 52.66 -106.72 -9.04
#